data_AF-A0A640UJM5-F1
#
_entry.id   AF-A0A640UJM5-F1
#
_cell.length_a   1.000
_cell.length_b   1.000
_cell.length_c   1.000
_cell.angle_alpha   90.00
_cell.angle_beta   90.00
_cell.angle_gamma   90.00
#
_symmetry.space_group_name_H-M   'P 1'
#
loop_
_entity.id
_entity.type
_entity.pdbx_description
1 polymer ?
#
loop_
_entity_poly.entity_id
_entity_poly.type
_entity_poly.pdbx_seq_one_letter_code
_entity_poly.pdbx_strand_id
1 'polypeptide(L)'
;MLMQLVREQIAQRIGIRPKLPELFIYSTIRSCAAFLDGSTQEHEPDPLTQERAGESDSADPGAGGRDTDIAVIGLACRFPDAVDADQFWGNLVSGVDSVSRFPKKSFPSPGGITREYVPAGGLLQAPEWFDAGYFGYTPREALLTDPQHRVLLECSLEAIEGAGYDPDRFPGLIGIYAGSSLSTYTETLRARQQEDASITSWDILTGTTSDYLASRVAYKLGLRGPTANVQAACATSLYAVHFAARAVLSGECDLALAGGTSVRLPAALDNYRVGGITSPTGTCRPFDAAADGVIGGQGCGIIVLKRLSEAIADGDHIHAVLRGSAVNNDGRDRAGFTAPGVRGQVEVIRAAQRAADVTPSSITYLEAHGTGTRVGDPIEVAGLNHAFADGEPREQPCLLGSVKGNIGHTDAAAGIAGFIKTVLAVERGIIPPSLHYSEPNPDIDFAAGPFTVVTEPTPWEPAGLPRRAGVTSRGLGGGNAHVVLEQPPSPLPREHSAQDQVLVLSAHTPAALDELTARIAGRLTDHPELDLRDVAWTLQVGRRLHGHRRYAVVRDRQDALRVLSGDAPERLVTGDHARDGRAVALLVPETDAAQAVQHWTALGLKPDLTLTPDSSDAQIRAALDTPGRLFLEIGDSQLSARLREHPQWTPDHIAITVTDPLAALGELWLAGLPINWAAAHAEQPRRVPLPSYPFQRQRYLLEAGPIAQPTAPTADAEPDTELDTKLDTEQTVSKLFTQMLGLSDVDPQDNFFDLGGDSLVATELVGQLEQLLPVQLEVRSMYLAPSVRELTALLEEQMRDDPAVRRG
;
A
#
# COMPACT_ATOMS: atom_id res chain seq x y z
N MET A 1 14.65 15.06 -34.07
CA MET A 1 15.09 15.23 -35.48
C MET A 1 14.71 16.59 -36.05
N LEU A 2 13.43 16.96 -36.15
CA LEU A 2 13.00 18.28 -36.65
C LEU A 2 13.60 19.47 -35.89
N MET A 3 13.61 19.45 -34.55
CA MET A 3 14.22 20.55 -33.76
C MET A 3 15.74 20.65 -33.92
N GLN A 4 16.45 19.54 -34.17
CA GLN A 4 17.87 19.58 -34.49
C GLN A 4 18.12 20.19 -35.87
N LEU A 5 17.27 19.87 -36.86
CA LEU A 5 17.31 20.52 -38.17
C LEU A 5 17.02 22.02 -38.06
N VAL A 6 16.03 22.42 -37.24
CA VAL A 6 15.75 23.83 -36.95
C VAL A 6 16.96 24.51 -36.30
N ARG A 7 17.58 23.88 -35.29
CA ARG A 7 18.81 24.34 -34.65
C ARG A 7 19.95 24.56 -35.66
N GLU A 8 20.17 23.61 -36.56
CA GLU A 8 21.19 23.71 -37.61
C GLU A 8 20.87 24.80 -38.63
N GLN A 9 19.60 24.94 -39.03
CA GLN A 9 19.18 26.00 -39.94
C GLN A 9 19.30 27.40 -39.31
N ILE A 10 18.98 27.56 -38.02
CA ILE A 10 19.19 28.81 -37.29
C ILE A 10 20.69 29.14 -37.24
N ALA A 11 21.53 28.17 -36.88
CA ALA A 11 22.98 28.35 -36.84
C ALA A 11 23.55 28.76 -38.20
N GLN A 12 23.10 28.12 -39.28
CA GLN A 12 23.55 28.44 -40.64
C GLN A 12 23.09 29.82 -41.13
N ARG A 13 21.88 30.26 -40.76
CA ARG A 13 21.28 31.49 -41.32
C ARG A 13 21.52 32.74 -40.47
N ILE A 14 21.60 32.58 -39.15
CA ILE A 14 21.67 33.69 -38.18
C ILE A 14 23.05 33.75 -37.50
N GLY A 15 23.88 32.69 -37.62
CA GLY A 15 25.20 32.63 -37.01
C GLY A 15 25.21 32.37 -35.50
N ILE A 16 24.03 32.27 -34.88
CA ILE A 16 23.84 31.89 -33.47
C ILE A 16 23.41 30.44 -33.43
N ARG A 17 24.11 29.60 -32.66
CA ARG A 17 23.75 28.19 -32.46
C ARG A 17 23.09 28.01 -31.09
N PRO A 18 21.75 28.11 -31.00
CA PRO A 18 21.06 27.92 -29.73
C PRO A 18 21.27 26.49 -29.22
N LYS A 19 21.37 26.32 -27.90
CA LYS A 19 21.34 25.00 -27.24
C LYS A 19 19.96 24.38 -27.44
N LEU A 20 19.89 23.05 -27.41
CA LEU A 20 18.61 22.36 -27.65
C LEU A 20 17.52 22.77 -26.62
N PRO A 21 17.80 22.88 -25.31
CA PRO A 21 16.81 23.33 -24.34
C PRO A 21 16.26 24.74 -24.61
N GLU A 22 17.06 25.65 -25.16
CA GLU A 22 16.63 27.03 -25.47
C GLU A 22 15.49 27.05 -26.48
N LEU A 23 15.49 26.14 -27.46
CA LEU A 23 14.40 26.03 -28.43
C LEU A 23 13.08 25.51 -27.80
N PHE A 24 13.16 24.84 -26.65
CA PHE A 24 11.99 24.42 -25.87
C PHE A 24 11.56 25.47 -24.86
N ILE A 25 12.50 26.24 -24.31
CA ILE A 25 12.21 27.42 -23.48
C ILE A 25 11.47 28.46 -24.32
N TYR A 26 11.98 28.75 -25.52
CA TYR A 26 11.45 29.74 -26.44
C TYR A 26 10.70 29.08 -27.59
N SER A 27 9.70 28.25 -27.27
CA SER A 27 9.02 27.35 -28.21
C SER A 27 8.18 28.01 -29.30
N THR A 28 7.82 29.29 -29.15
CA THR A 28 7.08 30.05 -30.18
C THR A 28 8.01 30.81 -31.10
N ILE A 29 7.59 31.08 -32.34
CA ILE A 29 8.37 31.91 -33.29
C ILE A 29 8.72 33.26 -32.67
N ARG A 30 7.77 33.89 -31.96
CA ARG A 30 7.97 35.20 -31.32
C ARG A 30 9.02 35.12 -30.22
N SER A 31 8.89 34.17 -29.29
CA SER A 31 9.83 34.01 -28.18
C SER A 31 11.22 33.61 -28.67
N CYS A 32 11.30 32.74 -29.68
CA CYS A 32 12.57 32.31 -30.27
C CYS A 32 13.28 33.47 -30.97
N ALA A 33 12.55 34.28 -31.74
CA ALA A 33 13.11 35.47 -32.38
C ALA A 33 13.63 36.47 -31.34
N ALA A 34 12.85 36.74 -30.28
CA ALA A 34 13.25 37.63 -29.19
C ALA A 34 14.48 37.12 -28.41
N PHE A 35 14.63 35.80 -28.27
CA PHE A 35 15.83 35.22 -27.66
C PHE A 35 17.06 35.39 -28.56
N LEU A 36 16.89 35.11 -29.86
CA LEU A 36 17.99 35.16 -30.82
C LEU A 36 18.47 36.60 -31.12
N ASP A 37 17.61 37.60 -31.00
CA ASP A 37 17.97 39.01 -31.18
C ASP A 37 18.39 39.73 -29.88
N GLY A 38 18.38 39.01 -28.74
CA GLY A 38 18.69 39.55 -27.42
C GLY A 38 17.64 40.52 -26.87
N SER A 39 16.46 40.62 -27.50
CA SER A 39 15.34 41.45 -27.06
C SER A 39 14.38 40.71 -26.13
N THR A 40 14.75 39.52 -25.65
CA THR A 40 14.05 38.87 -24.54
C THR A 40 13.91 39.89 -23.43
N GLN A 41 12.69 40.38 -23.25
CA GLN A 41 12.31 40.95 -21.98
C GLN A 41 12.63 39.85 -20.98
N GLU A 42 13.59 40.10 -20.09
CA GLU A 42 13.52 39.54 -18.75
C GLU A 42 12.07 39.79 -18.34
N HIS A 43 11.23 38.76 -18.41
CA HIS A 43 9.88 38.89 -17.92
C HIS A 43 10.05 39.27 -16.47
N GLU A 44 9.51 40.44 -16.11
CA GLU A 44 9.54 40.94 -14.75
C GLU A 44 9.27 39.76 -13.80
N PRO A 45 10.09 39.58 -12.76
CA PRO A 45 9.77 38.61 -11.73
C PRO A 45 8.32 38.86 -11.33
N ASP A 46 7.51 37.79 -11.36
CA ASP A 46 6.14 37.78 -10.86
C ASP A 46 6.09 38.65 -9.57
N PRO A 47 5.15 39.59 -9.39
CA PRO A 47 5.08 40.41 -8.18
C PRO A 47 5.11 39.60 -6.87
N LEU A 48 4.84 38.29 -6.95
CA LEU A 48 5.01 37.30 -5.88
C LEU A 48 6.49 36.94 -5.52
N THR A 49 7.48 37.48 -6.22
CA THR A 49 8.91 37.17 -6.03
C THR A 49 9.65 38.19 -5.15
N GLN A 50 8.99 39.28 -4.72
CA GLN A 50 9.65 40.38 -4.00
C GLN A 50 9.29 40.53 -2.50
N GLU A 51 8.57 39.59 -1.90
CA GLU A 51 8.39 39.60 -0.44
C GLU A 51 9.12 38.43 0.24
N ARG A 52 10.13 38.83 1.05
CA ARG A 52 10.92 38.04 2.02
C ARG A 52 12.08 37.19 1.47
N ALA A 53 13.04 37.84 0.83
CA ALA A 53 14.45 37.44 0.98
C ALA A 53 15.04 38.22 2.17
N GLY A 54 15.00 37.62 3.35
CA GLY A 54 15.51 38.25 4.58
C GLY A 54 15.28 37.37 5.79
N GLU A 55 16.34 36.66 6.18
CA GLU A 55 16.54 35.94 7.45
C GLU A 55 15.48 34.90 7.85
N SER A 56 15.75 33.62 7.56
CA SER A 56 15.50 32.55 8.54
C SER A 56 16.22 31.25 8.14
N ASP A 57 17.46 31.09 8.61
CA ASP A 57 18.12 29.79 8.74
C ASP A 57 18.42 29.52 10.23
N SER A 58 17.49 29.92 11.11
CA SER A 58 17.55 29.57 12.53
C SER A 58 16.74 28.30 12.78
N ALA A 59 17.32 27.16 12.45
CA ALA A 59 16.87 25.90 13.00
C ALA A 59 17.51 25.71 14.37
N ASP A 60 16.71 25.82 15.43
CA ASP A 60 17.03 25.14 16.69
C ASP A 60 16.88 23.63 16.41
N PRO A 61 17.96 22.82 16.49
CA PRO A 61 17.88 21.39 16.23
C PRO A 61 16.99 20.63 17.24
N GLY A 62 16.40 21.31 18.23
CA GLY A 62 15.48 20.77 19.22
C GLY A 62 14.02 21.26 19.19
N ALA A 63 13.62 22.19 18.29
CA ALA A 63 12.25 22.71 18.26
C ALA A 63 11.33 21.84 17.37
N GLY A 64 10.18 21.41 17.92
CA GLY A 64 9.17 20.65 17.17
C GLY A 64 8.85 21.28 15.82
N GLY A 65 8.77 20.46 14.77
CA GLY A 65 8.70 20.90 13.37
C GLY A 65 7.52 21.83 13.05
N ARG A 66 7.49 22.38 11.84
CA ARG A 66 6.45 23.34 11.43
C ARG A 66 5.08 22.66 11.43
N ASP A 67 4.03 23.43 11.69
CA ASP A 67 2.63 22.93 11.61
C ASP A 67 2.27 22.35 10.24
N THR A 68 3.04 22.71 9.19
CA THR A 68 2.88 22.22 7.82
C THR A 68 3.70 20.97 7.50
N ASP A 69 4.52 20.46 8.43
CA ASP A 69 5.39 19.32 8.20
C ASP A 69 4.62 18.00 8.33
N ILE A 70 4.83 17.10 7.37
CA ILE A 70 4.21 15.77 7.33
C ILE A 70 5.28 14.70 7.55
N ALA A 71 5.04 13.80 8.50
CA ALA A 71 5.87 12.62 8.73
C ALA A 71 5.48 11.49 7.75
N VAL A 72 6.49 10.83 7.20
CA VAL A 72 6.36 9.53 6.54
C VAL A 72 6.59 8.46 7.62
N ILE A 73 5.52 7.83 8.09
CA ILE A 73 5.57 6.92 9.25
C ILE A 73 5.54 5.44 8.89
N GLY A 74 5.26 5.11 7.64
CA GLY A 74 5.32 3.74 7.12
C GLY A 74 5.43 3.72 5.61
N LEU A 75 5.94 2.63 5.08
CA LEU A 75 6.13 2.42 3.65
C LEU A 75 6.12 0.92 3.31
N ALA A 76 5.68 0.60 2.10
CA ALA A 76 5.83 -0.72 1.50
C ALA A 76 6.01 -0.58 -0.01
N CYS A 77 6.83 -1.44 -0.60
CA CYS A 77 7.02 -1.46 -2.03
C CYS A 77 7.39 -2.82 -2.58
N ARG A 78 7.06 -3.04 -3.86
CA ARG A 78 7.52 -4.15 -4.66
C ARG A 78 8.01 -3.61 -6.00
N PHE A 79 9.27 -3.87 -6.31
CA PHE A 79 9.93 -3.44 -7.52
C PHE A 79 10.66 -4.64 -8.15
N PRO A 80 11.17 -4.52 -9.38
CA PRO A 80 11.95 -5.58 -9.99
C PRO A 80 13.11 -6.01 -9.08
N ASP A 81 13.25 -7.32 -8.89
CA ASP A 81 14.19 -7.98 -7.96
C ASP A 81 14.11 -7.52 -6.49
N ALA A 82 13.01 -6.87 -6.07
CA ALA A 82 12.81 -6.41 -4.70
C ALA A 82 11.37 -6.62 -4.24
N VAL A 83 11.16 -7.57 -3.32
CA VAL A 83 9.81 -7.89 -2.79
C VAL A 83 9.39 -6.99 -1.63
N ASP A 84 10.32 -6.20 -1.08
CA ASP A 84 10.11 -5.25 0.01
C ASP A 84 11.10 -4.07 -0.07
N ALA A 85 10.99 -3.13 0.86
CA ALA A 85 11.84 -1.94 0.93
C ALA A 85 13.30 -2.22 1.33
N ASP A 86 13.56 -3.29 2.09
CA ASP A 86 14.91 -3.64 2.53
C ASP A 86 15.73 -4.24 1.38
N GLN A 87 15.12 -5.14 0.59
CA GLN A 87 15.71 -5.63 -0.65
C GLN A 87 15.88 -4.51 -1.68
N PHE A 88 14.88 -3.63 -1.81
CA PHE A 88 14.99 -2.48 -2.71
C PHE A 88 16.18 -1.60 -2.33
N TRP A 89 16.35 -1.30 -1.03
CA TRP A 89 17.51 -0.56 -0.55
C TRP A 89 18.83 -1.28 -0.84
N GLY A 90 18.92 -2.58 -0.55
CA GLY A 90 20.10 -3.38 -0.80
C GLY A 90 20.51 -3.35 -2.28
N ASN A 91 19.53 -3.47 -3.17
CA ASN A 91 19.72 -3.39 -4.63
C ASN A 91 20.21 -2.00 -5.06
N LEU A 92 19.62 -0.93 -4.52
CA LEU A 92 19.98 0.45 -4.84
C LEU A 92 21.43 0.75 -4.46
N VAL A 93 21.81 0.49 -3.21
CA VAL A 93 23.17 0.74 -2.71
C VAL A 93 24.20 -0.14 -3.43
N SER A 94 23.84 -1.38 -3.76
CA SER A 94 24.74 -2.28 -4.50
C SER A 94 24.81 -1.97 -6.00
N GLY A 95 24.02 -1.02 -6.51
CA GLY A 95 24.00 -0.64 -7.92
C GLY A 95 23.45 -1.74 -8.84
N VAL A 96 22.42 -2.47 -8.41
CA VAL A 96 21.81 -3.56 -9.19
C VAL A 96 20.94 -3.00 -10.33
N ASP A 97 21.17 -3.51 -11.56
CA ASP A 97 20.28 -3.38 -12.73
C ASP A 97 19.29 -4.55 -12.70
N SER A 98 18.04 -4.26 -12.34
CA SER A 98 16.94 -5.22 -12.19
C SER A 98 16.07 -5.34 -13.45
N VAL A 99 16.56 -4.84 -14.60
CA VAL A 99 15.88 -5.00 -15.88
C VAL A 99 16.15 -6.40 -16.43
N SER A 100 15.11 -7.21 -16.51
CA SER A 100 15.17 -8.53 -17.14
C SER A 100 15.42 -8.43 -18.65
N ARG A 101 16.22 -9.35 -19.21
CA ARG A 101 16.54 -9.42 -20.65
C ARG A 101 16.10 -10.77 -21.21
N PHE A 102 15.37 -10.75 -22.32
CA PHE A 102 14.78 -11.94 -22.95
C PHE A 102 15.46 -12.28 -24.28
N PRO A 103 15.27 -13.50 -24.81
CA PRO A 103 15.60 -13.79 -26.21
C PRO A 103 14.78 -12.90 -27.16
N LYS A 104 15.39 -12.40 -28.23
CA LYS A 104 14.65 -11.69 -29.29
C LYS A 104 13.61 -12.62 -29.88
N LYS A 105 12.33 -12.21 -29.85
CA LYS A 105 11.25 -12.89 -30.57
C LYS A 105 10.82 -12.03 -31.76
N SER A 106 10.66 -12.67 -32.90
CA SER A 106 10.07 -12.06 -34.10
C SER A 106 8.62 -12.50 -34.18
N PHE A 107 7.68 -11.64 -33.82
CA PHE A 107 6.27 -11.91 -34.03
C PHE A 107 5.79 -11.15 -35.28
N PRO A 108 5.01 -11.80 -36.17
CA PRO A 108 4.30 -11.07 -37.20
C PRO A 108 3.24 -10.17 -36.54
N SER A 109 3.34 -8.85 -36.72
CA SER A 109 2.31 -7.93 -36.23
C SER A 109 1.03 -8.11 -37.05
N PRO A 110 -0.16 -8.12 -36.41
CA PRO A 110 -1.41 -7.91 -37.12
C PRO A 110 -1.32 -6.61 -37.94
N GLY A 111 -1.65 -6.66 -39.24
CA GLY A 111 -1.67 -5.48 -40.11
C GLY A 111 -0.38 -5.11 -40.85
N GLY A 112 0.68 -5.92 -40.81
CA GLY A 112 1.87 -5.75 -41.69
C GLY A 112 2.83 -4.62 -41.30
N ILE A 113 2.63 -3.96 -40.16
CA ILE A 113 3.59 -2.98 -39.60
C ILE A 113 4.65 -3.74 -38.80
N THR A 114 5.91 -3.72 -39.23
CA THR A 114 7.02 -4.30 -38.46
C THR A 114 7.20 -3.52 -37.14
N ARG A 115 6.69 -4.06 -36.03
CA ARG A 115 6.97 -3.53 -34.69
C ARG A 115 8.34 -4.04 -34.24
N GLU A 116 9.21 -3.14 -33.80
CA GLU A 116 10.53 -3.52 -33.31
C GLU A 116 10.42 -3.98 -31.85
N TYR A 117 10.70 -5.26 -31.59
CA TYR A 117 10.63 -5.85 -30.25
C TYR A 117 11.91 -5.58 -29.45
N VAL A 118 11.79 -4.95 -28.28
CA VAL A 118 12.87 -4.75 -27.32
C VAL A 118 12.73 -5.79 -26.22
N PRO A 119 13.58 -6.83 -26.18
CA PRO A 119 13.42 -7.93 -25.25
C PRO A 119 13.96 -7.56 -23.86
N ALA A 120 13.44 -6.50 -23.25
CA ALA A 120 13.87 -6.06 -21.92
C ALA A 120 12.71 -5.41 -21.15
N GLY A 121 12.70 -5.53 -19.83
CA GLY A 121 11.73 -4.85 -18.98
C GLY A 121 11.97 -5.13 -17.50
N GLY A 122 11.67 -4.13 -16.66
CA GLY A 122 11.61 -4.33 -15.21
C GLY A 122 10.32 -5.08 -14.88
N LEU A 123 10.43 -6.32 -14.40
CA LEU A 123 9.27 -7.17 -14.11
C LEU A 123 9.06 -7.31 -12.61
N LEU A 124 7.80 -7.27 -12.19
CA LEU A 124 7.46 -7.66 -10.83
C LEU A 124 7.54 -9.19 -10.71
N GLN A 125 8.05 -9.69 -9.59
CA GLN A 125 8.02 -11.12 -9.30
C GLN A 125 6.60 -11.53 -8.91
N ALA A 126 6.08 -12.57 -9.57
CA ALA A 126 4.82 -13.23 -9.20
C ALA A 126 3.59 -12.29 -8.99
N PRO A 127 3.34 -11.28 -9.85
CA PRO A 127 2.22 -10.35 -9.69
C PRO A 127 0.84 -11.03 -9.74
N GLU A 128 0.76 -12.23 -10.29
CA GLU A 128 -0.47 -13.03 -10.33
C GLU A 128 -0.80 -13.73 -9.01
N TRP A 129 0.11 -13.71 -8.03
CA TRP A 129 -0.05 -14.35 -6.73
C TRP A 129 -0.68 -13.38 -5.73
N PHE A 130 -1.68 -13.85 -4.99
CA PHE A 130 -2.45 -13.04 -4.05
C PHE A 130 -3.05 -13.90 -2.93
N ASP A 131 -3.21 -13.36 -1.73
CA ASP A 131 -3.90 -14.05 -0.62
C ASP A 131 -5.39 -13.67 -0.58
N ALA A 132 -6.20 -14.32 -1.41
CA ALA A 132 -7.63 -14.02 -1.53
C ALA A 132 -8.39 -14.26 -0.21
N GLY A 133 -8.07 -15.35 0.49
CA GLY A 133 -8.72 -15.73 1.74
C GLY A 133 -8.54 -14.66 2.82
N TYR A 134 -7.32 -14.13 2.97
CA TYR A 134 -7.04 -13.06 3.94
C TYR A 134 -7.92 -11.82 3.73
N PHE A 135 -8.16 -11.43 2.48
CA PHE A 135 -8.95 -10.26 2.12
C PHE A 135 -10.44 -10.57 1.87
N GLY A 136 -10.91 -11.79 2.18
CA GLY A 136 -12.30 -12.20 1.96
C GLY A 136 -12.72 -12.06 0.48
N TYR A 137 -11.87 -12.50 -0.43
CA TYR A 137 -12.19 -12.66 -1.85
C TYR A 137 -12.56 -14.11 -2.12
N THR A 138 -13.58 -14.33 -2.96
CA THR A 138 -13.74 -15.65 -3.58
C THR A 138 -12.64 -15.88 -4.62
N PRO A 139 -12.30 -17.15 -4.95
CA PRO A 139 -11.35 -17.44 -6.02
C PRO A 139 -11.73 -16.81 -7.37
N ARG A 140 -13.03 -16.75 -7.70
CA ARG A 140 -13.54 -16.13 -8.94
C ARG A 140 -13.28 -14.63 -8.94
N GLU A 141 -13.60 -13.94 -7.85
CA GLU A 141 -13.36 -12.49 -7.74
C GLU A 141 -11.87 -12.16 -7.85
N ALA A 142 -11.01 -12.92 -7.18
CA ALA A 142 -9.56 -12.73 -7.25
C ALA A 142 -9.02 -12.94 -8.67
N LEU A 143 -9.57 -13.92 -9.39
CA LEU A 143 -9.24 -14.23 -10.79
C LEU A 143 -9.65 -13.10 -11.75
N LEU A 144 -10.80 -12.46 -11.53
CA LEU A 144 -11.31 -11.37 -12.38
C LEU A 144 -10.76 -9.99 -11.98
N THR A 145 -10.10 -9.89 -10.83
CA THR A 145 -9.49 -8.63 -10.37
C THR A 145 -8.10 -8.41 -10.97
N ASP A 146 -7.86 -7.21 -11.51
CA ASP A 146 -6.56 -6.80 -12.04
C ASP A 146 -5.44 -7.01 -11.00
N PRO A 147 -4.34 -7.70 -11.34
CA PRO A 147 -3.13 -7.78 -10.51
C PRO A 147 -2.68 -6.45 -9.89
N GLN A 148 -2.84 -5.32 -10.59
CA GLN A 148 -2.54 -3.99 -10.08
C GLN A 148 -3.30 -3.69 -8.78
N HIS A 149 -4.59 -4.05 -8.71
CA HIS A 149 -5.43 -3.82 -7.54
C HIS A 149 -5.05 -4.74 -6.39
N ARG A 150 -4.73 -6.01 -6.69
CA ARG A 150 -4.32 -7.02 -5.71
C ARG A 150 -2.99 -6.67 -5.06
N VAL A 151 -1.99 -6.30 -5.86
CA VAL A 151 -0.66 -5.90 -5.36
C VAL A 151 -0.76 -4.60 -4.54
N LEU A 152 -1.55 -3.62 -4.99
CA LEU A 152 -1.75 -2.37 -4.23
C LEU A 152 -2.41 -2.65 -2.87
N LEU A 153 -3.39 -3.54 -2.81
CA LEU A 153 -4.09 -3.90 -1.58
C LEU A 153 -3.14 -4.55 -0.56
N GLU A 154 -2.33 -5.51 -0.98
CA GLU A 154 -1.32 -6.11 -0.10
C GLU A 154 -0.31 -5.05 0.38
N CYS A 155 0.24 -4.22 -0.52
CA CYS A 155 1.18 -3.16 -0.13
C CYS A 155 0.55 -2.10 0.78
N SER A 156 -0.76 -1.84 0.67
CA SER A 156 -1.45 -0.89 1.54
C SER A 156 -1.54 -1.42 2.97
N LEU A 157 -1.84 -2.72 3.14
CA LEU A 157 -1.80 -3.36 4.46
C LEU A 157 -0.37 -3.36 5.02
N GLU A 158 0.61 -3.80 4.22
CA GLU A 158 2.03 -3.83 4.61
C GLU A 158 2.52 -2.47 5.10
N ALA A 159 2.14 -1.38 4.42
CA ALA A 159 2.54 -0.03 4.81
C ALA A 159 1.92 0.43 6.13
N ILE A 160 0.63 0.15 6.38
CA ILE A 160 -0.03 0.52 7.64
C ILE A 160 0.50 -0.31 8.82
N GLU A 161 0.69 -1.62 8.62
CA GLU A 161 1.32 -2.47 9.64
C GLU A 161 2.78 -2.06 9.90
N GLY A 162 3.50 -1.65 8.84
CA GLY A 162 4.84 -1.08 8.93
C GLY A 162 4.89 0.21 9.75
N ALA A 163 3.82 1.02 9.69
CA ALA A 163 3.64 2.20 10.56
C ALA A 163 3.21 1.84 12.00
N GLY A 164 2.92 0.57 12.29
CA GLY A 164 2.47 0.10 13.59
C GLY A 164 1.01 0.47 13.92
N TYR A 165 0.16 0.61 12.91
CA TYR A 165 -1.27 0.87 13.08
C TYR A 165 -2.10 -0.33 12.64
N ASP A 166 -3.25 -0.50 13.29
CA ASP A 166 -4.32 -1.40 12.86
C ASP A 166 -5.51 -0.54 12.41
N PRO A 167 -5.90 -0.57 11.12
CA PRO A 167 -7.02 0.20 10.60
C PRO A 167 -8.33 -0.01 11.39
N ASP A 168 -8.58 -1.25 11.85
CA ASP A 168 -9.83 -1.61 12.54
C ASP A 168 -9.91 -0.96 13.94
N ARG A 169 -8.76 -0.62 14.54
CA ARG A 169 -8.64 -0.03 15.88
C ARG A 169 -8.27 1.45 15.87
N PHE A 170 -8.00 2.04 14.70
CA PHE A 170 -7.62 3.45 14.61
C PHE A 170 -8.86 4.35 14.85
N PRO A 171 -8.81 5.28 15.82
CA PRO A 171 -9.98 6.09 16.19
C PRO A 171 -10.30 7.20 15.18
N GLY A 172 -9.35 7.57 14.32
CA GLY A 172 -9.46 8.66 13.36
C GLY A 172 -9.84 8.22 11.95
N LEU A 173 -9.73 9.15 11.00
CA LEU A 173 -9.98 8.90 9.59
C LEU A 173 -8.67 8.56 8.87
N ILE A 174 -8.67 7.45 8.13
CA ILE A 174 -7.58 7.07 7.23
C ILE A 174 -8.05 7.31 5.79
N GLY A 175 -7.38 8.21 5.07
CA GLY A 175 -7.61 8.47 3.65
C GLY A 175 -6.72 7.61 2.74
N ILE A 176 -7.07 7.50 1.46
CA ILE A 176 -6.25 6.84 0.44
C ILE A 176 -6.28 7.58 -0.90
N TYR A 177 -5.08 7.83 -1.42
CA TYR A 177 -4.83 8.47 -2.70
C TYR A 177 -3.89 7.57 -3.50
N ALA A 178 -4.38 6.94 -4.55
CA ALA A 178 -3.58 6.02 -5.35
C ALA A 178 -3.98 6.04 -6.82
N GLY A 179 -3.09 5.58 -7.69
CA GLY A 179 -3.41 5.41 -9.10
C GLY A 179 -2.66 4.24 -9.74
N SER A 180 -3.18 3.79 -10.88
CA SER A 180 -2.64 2.67 -11.64
C SER A 180 -2.33 3.06 -13.08
N SER A 181 -1.43 2.31 -13.72
CA SER A 181 -1.29 2.37 -15.18
C SER A 181 -2.50 1.71 -15.87
N LEU A 182 -2.60 1.90 -17.19
CA LEU A 182 -3.64 1.25 -17.98
C LEU A 182 -3.65 -0.27 -17.76
N SER A 183 -4.82 -0.84 -17.49
CA SER A 183 -4.97 -2.28 -17.30
C SER A 183 -4.81 -3.04 -18.61
N THR A 184 -3.76 -3.85 -18.72
CA THR A 184 -3.65 -4.86 -19.79
C THR A 184 -4.54 -6.08 -19.49
N TYR A 185 -4.99 -6.23 -18.25
CA TYR A 185 -5.83 -7.35 -17.85
C TYR A 185 -7.26 -7.22 -18.37
N THR A 186 -7.77 -5.99 -18.56
CA THR A 186 -9.07 -5.75 -19.22
C THR A 186 -9.15 -6.43 -20.59
N GLU A 187 -8.08 -6.38 -21.39
CA GLU A 187 -8.07 -7.02 -22.72
C GLU A 187 -8.12 -8.55 -22.61
N THR A 188 -7.41 -9.12 -21.62
CA THR A 188 -7.43 -10.56 -21.34
C THR A 188 -8.84 -11.02 -20.95
N LEU A 189 -9.52 -10.27 -20.07
CA LEU A 189 -10.89 -10.59 -19.68
C LEU A 189 -11.88 -10.44 -20.83
N ARG A 190 -11.75 -9.40 -21.67
CA ARG A 190 -12.61 -9.23 -22.85
C ARG A 190 -12.44 -10.36 -23.86
N ALA A 191 -11.23 -10.85 -24.06
CA ALA A 191 -10.99 -12.01 -24.89
C ALA A 191 -11.66 -13.26 -24.30
N ARG A 192 -11.52 -13.48 -22.99
CA ARG A 192 -12.16 -14.62 -22.31
C ARG A 192 -13.68 -14.55 -22.26
N GLN A 193 -14.26 -13.36 -22.14
CA GLN A 193 -15.71 -13.15 -22.21
C GLN A 193 -16.32 -13.66 -23.53
N GLN A 194 -15.56 -13.67 -24.64
CA GLN A 194 -16.06 -14.25 -25.91
C GLN A 194 -16.18 -15.78 -25.87
N GLU A 195 -15.41 -16.43 -24.98
CA GLU A 195 -15.39 -17.88 -24.81
C GLU A 195 -16.27 -18.33 -23.62
N ASP A 196 -16.38 -17.49 -22.59
CA ASP A 196 -17.10 -17.74 -21.35
C ASP A 196 -18.06 -16.58 -21.07
N ALA A 197 -19.33 -16.79 -21.40
CA ALA A 197 -20.40 -15.82 -21.21
C ALA A 197 -20.69 -15.51 -19.73
N SER A 198 -20.19 -16.31 -18.78
CA SER A 198 -20.32 -16.02 -17.35
C SER A 198 -19.47 -14.83 -16.91
N ILE A 199 -18.45 -14.44 -17.69
CA ILE A 199 -17.69 -13.21 -17.45
C ILE A 199 -18.50 -12.04 -18.01
N THR A 200 -19.14 -11.29 -17.12
CA THR A 200 -20.01 -10.19 -17.52
C THR A 200 -19.21 -8.92 -17.81
N SER A 201 -19.81 -7.97 -18.54
CA SER A 201 -19.20 -6.64 -18.71
C SER A 201 -19.03 -5.91 -17.37
N TRP A 202 -19.87 -6.25 -16.39
CA TRP A 202 -19.81 -5.71 -15.03
C TRP A 202 -18.60 -6.24 -14.25
N ASP A 203 -18.29 -7.53 -14.36
CA ASP A 203 -17.08 -8.12 -13.79
C ASP A 203 -15.83 -7.39 -14.30
N ILE A 204 -15.76 -7.15 -15.62
CA ILE A 204 -14.62 -6.47 -16.25
C ILE A 204 -14.52 -5.01 -15.76
N LEU A 205 -15.65 -4.30 -15.73
CA LEU A 205 -15.71 -2.90 -15.29
C LEU A 205 -15.22 -2.76 -13.85
N THR A 206 -15.77 -3.55 -12.92
CA THR A 206 -15.46 -3.42 -11.49
C THR A 206 -14.10 -4.02 -11.11
N GLY A 207 -13.67 -5.07 -11.82
CA GLY A 207 -12.42 -5.78 -11.56
C GLY A 207 -11.17 -5.10 -12.09
N THR A 208 -11.26 -4.28 -13.14
CA THR A 208 -10.07 -3.78 -13.87
C THR A 208 -9.98 -2.28 -14.09
N THR A 209 -11.05 -1.51 -13.89
CA THR A 209 -10.97 -0.06 -14.09
C THR A 209 -10.31 0.65 -12.92
N SER A 210 -9.55 1.70 -13.23
CA SER A 210 -8.85 2.51 -12.22
C SER A 210 -9.79 3.19 -11.22
N ASP A 211 -11.08 3.37 -11.55
CA ASP A 211 -12.11 3.97 -10.70
C ASP A 211 -12.33 3.20 -9.39
N TYR A 212 -12.02 1.91 -9.35
CA TYR A 212 -12.20 1.07 -8.16
C TYR A 212 -10.91 0.73 -7.43
N LEU A 213 -9.76 1.29 -7.84
CA LEU A 213 -8.46 0.95 -7.28
C LEU A 213 -8.36 1.35 -5.79
N ALA A 214 -8.51 2.63 -5.48
CA ALA A 214 -8.40 3.16 -4.11
C ALA A 214 -9.60 2.77 -3.24
N SER A 215 -10.81 2.77 -3.82
CA SER A 215 -12.04 2.41 -3.09
C SER A 215 -12.09 0.95 -2.68
N ARG A 216 -11.50 0.05 -3.46
CA ARG A 216 -11.34 -1.36 -3.08
C ARG A 216 -10.42 -1.54 -1.88
N VAL A 217 -9.33 -0.76 -1.80
CA VAL A 217 -8.48 -0.75 -0.62
C VAL A 217 -9.23 -0.18 0.59
N ALA A 218 -9.93 0.95 0.43
CA ALA A 218 -10.73 1.53 1.49
C ALA A 218 -11.78 0.54 2.02
N TYR A 219 -12.51 -0.13 1.12
CA TYR A 219 -13.49 -1.15 1.46
C TYR A 219 -12.87 -2.33 2.20
N LYS A 220 -11.80 -2.91 1.67
CA LYS A 220 -11.17 -4.13 2.23
C LYS A 220 -10.42 -3.89 3.54
N LEU A 221 -9.95 -2.68 3.79
CA LEU A 221 -9.24 -2.30 5.02
C LEU A 221 -10.08 -1.45 5.99
N GLY A 222 -11.38 -1.24 5.70
CA GLY A 222 -12.27 -0.47 6.58
C GLY A 222 -11.97 1.02 6.68
N LEU A 223 -11.28 1.62 5.70
CA LEU A 223 -10.86 3.02 5.73
C LEU A 223 -12.06 3.95 5.47
N ARG A 224 -12.19 5.00 6.29
CA ARG A 224 -13.34 5.92 6.27
C ARG A 224 -13.01 7.36 5.87
N GLY A 225 -11.73 7.67 5.65
CA GLY A 225 -11.30 8.99 5.19
C GLY A 225 -11.51 9.18 3.68
N PRO A 226 -11.09 10.34 3.14
CA PRO A 226 -11.17 10.63 1.72
C PRO A 226 -10.50 9.54 0.88
N THR A 227 -11.19 9.10 -0.17
CA THR A 227 -10.75 8.03 -1.05
C THR A 227 -10.75 8.56 -2.48
N ALA A 228 -9.59 8.61 -3.12
CA ALA A 228 -9.44 9.19 -4.44
C ALA A 228 -8.50 8.38 -5.33
N ASN A 229 -8.96 8.11 -6.56
CA ASN A 229 -8.09 7.65 -7.63
C ASN A 229 -7.44 8.85 -8.30
N VAL A 230 -6.12 8.83 -8.40
CA VAL A 230 -5.34 9.92 -8.99
C VAL A 230 -4.75 9.46 -10.32
N GLN A 231 -4.91 10.27 -11.36
CA GLN A 231 -4.39 9.95 -12.70
C GLN A 231 -3.72 11.19 -13.33
N ALA A 232 -2.40 11.12 -13.46
CA ALA A 232 -1.53 12.13 -14.05
C ALA A 232 -0.39 11.48 -14.87
N ALA A 233 -0.70 10.36 -15.54
CA ALA A 233 0.27 9.53 -16.26
C ALA A 233 1.47 9.18 -15.35
N CYS A 234 2.70 9.38 -15.82
CA CYS A 234 3.91 9.04 -15.06
C CYS A 234 4.10 9.87 -13.76
N ALA A 235 3.36 10.98 -13.58
CA ALA A 235 3.36 11.76 -12.33
C ALA A 235 2.30 11.30 -11.32
N THR A 236 1.44 10.33 -11.66
CA THR A 236 0.29 9.85 -10.86
C THR A 236 0.60 9.71 -9.38
N SER A 237 1.59 8.89 -9.02
CA SER A 237 1.85 8.61 -7.60
C SER A 237 2.40 9.79 -6.82
N LEU A 238 3.13 10.72 -7.44
CA LEU A 238 3.64 11.91 -6.73
C LEU A 238 2.55 13.00 -6.58
N TYR A 239 1.59 13.06 -7.52
CA TYR A 239 0.35 13.81 -7.30
C TYR A 239 -0.45 13.23 -6.14
N ALA A 240 -0.53 11.89 -6.03
CA ALA A 240 -1.21 11.24 -4.93
C ALA A 240 -0.58 11.59 -3.57
N VAL A 241 0.76 11.61 -3.48
CA VAL A 241 1.48 12.10 -2.29
C VAL A 241 1.13 13.54 -1.97
N HIS A 242 1.11 14.44 -2.96
CA HIS A 242 0.72 15.83 -2.75
C HIS A 242 -0.71 15.97 -2.19
N PHE A 243 -1.69 15.29 -2.79
CA PHE A 243 -3.09 15.37 -2.33
C PHE A 243 -3.28 14.74 -0.95
N ALA A 244 -2.63 13.61 -0.66
CA ALA A 244 -2.66 12.99 0.67
C ALA A 244 -2.08 13.92 1.74
N ALA A 245 -0.92 14.54 1.48
CA ALA A 245 -0.32 15.51 2.39
C ALA A 245 -1.25 16.71 2.63
N ARG A 246 -1.90 17.22 1.58
CA ARG A 246 -2.87 18.32 1.69
C ARG A 246 -4.08 17.94 2.54
N ALA A 247 -4.61 16.72 2.39
CA ALA A 247 -5.76 16.23 3.16
C ALA A 247 -5.44 16.05 4.65
N VAL A 248 -4.24 15.58 4.97
CA VAL A 248 -3.75 15.52 6.36
C VAL A 248 -3.58 16.93 6.93
N LEU A 249 -3.01 17.87 6.16
CA LEU A 249 -2.86 19.26 6.62
C LEU A 249 -4.18 20.02 6.77
N SER A 250 -5.19 19.72 5.96
CA SER A 250 -6.53 20.34 6.06
C SER A 250 -7.41 19.71 7.15
N GLY A 251 -6.98 18.60 7.75
CA GLY A 251 -7.77 17.86 8.73
C GLY A 251 -8.92 17.04 8.12
N GLU A 252 -8.88 16.76 6.82
CA GLU A 252 -9.82 15.85 6.16
C GLU A 252 -9.59 14.39 6.54
N CYS A 253 -8.34 14.05 6.94
CA CYS A 253 -7.99 12.80 7.58
C CYS A 253 -6.81 12.98 8.55
N ASP A 254 -6.63 11.99 9.42
CA ASP A 254 -5.57 11.95 10.44
C ASP A 254 -4.36 11.14 9.96
N LEU A 255 -4.64 10.11 9.15
CA LEU A 255 -3.66 9.33 8.41
C LEU A 255 -4.03 9.32 6.93
N ALA A 256 -3.04 9.28 6.04
CA ALA A 256 -3.30 9.09 4.62
C ALA A 256 -2.33 8.09 3.99
N LEU A 257 -2.89 7.15 3.22
CA LEU A 257 -2.15 6.33 2.28
C LEU A 257 -1.94 7.07 0.97
N ALA A 258 -0.72 7.01 0.43
CA ALA A 258 -0.40 7.58 -0.87
C ALA A 258 0.50 6.65 -1.70
N GLY A 259 0.23 6.53 -3.00
CA GLY A 259 1.13 5.74 -3.85
C GLY A 259 0.62 5.46 -5.26
N GLY A 260 1.08 4.35 -5.82
CA GLY A 260 0.64 3.89 -7.13
C GLY A 260 1.23 2.56 -7.56
N THR A 261 0.64 1.98 -8.59
CA THR A 261 0.96 0.64 -9.09
C THR A 261 1.04 0.63 -10.62
N SER A 262 1.94 -0.18 -11.17
CA SER A 262 1.99 -0.49 -12.58
C SER A 262 2.38 -1.95 -12.75
N VAL A 263 1.45 -2.77 -13.21
CA VAL A 263 1.64 -4.19 -13.45
C VAL A 263 1.05 -4.52 -14.81
N ARG A 264 1.76 -5.32 -15.60
CA ARG A 264 1.32 -5.72 -16.94
C ARG A 264 1.42 -7.23 -17.09
N LEU A 265 0.29 -7.86 -17.36
CA LEU A 265 0.18 -9.28 -17.64
C LEU A 265 -0.62 -9.53 -18.93
N PRO A 266 -0.25 -10.55 -19.73
CA PRO A 266 1.00 -11.31 -19.69
C PRO A 266 2.26 -10.45 -19.93
N ALA A 267 3.33 -10.66 -19.15
CA ALA A 267 4.53 -9.81 -19.12
C ALA A 267 5.27 -9.69 -20.47
N ALA A 268 5.07 -10.63 -21.40
CA ALA A 268 5.79 -10.67 -22.68
C ALA A 268 5.14 -9.84 -23.80
N LEU A 269 3.89 -9.38 -23.64
CA LEU A 269 3.10 -8.79 -24.73
C LEU A 269 3.47 -7.35 -25.07
N ASP A 270 4.18 -6.65 -24.19
CA ASP A 270 4.25 -5.17 -24.26
C ASP A 270 5.62 -4.60 -24.64
N ASN A 271 6.52 -5.48 -25.07
CA ASN A 271 7.90 -5.13 -25.43
C ASN A 271 8.04 -4.63 -26.88
N TYR A 272 6.95 -4.20 -27.52
CA TYR A 272 6.96 -3.73 -28.90
C TYR A 272 7.05 -2.21 -28.98
N ARG A 273 8.01 -1.70 -29.74
CA ARG A 273 8.10 -0.29 -30.09
C ARG A 273 7.12 0.04 -31.22
N VAL A 274 6.36 1.10 -31.03
CA VAL A 274 5.58 1.77 -32.09
C VAL A 274 5.97 3.26 -32.09
N GLY A 275 7.23 3.55 -32.46
CA GLY A 275 7.80 4.89 -32.25
C GLY A 275 7.85 5.28 -30.76
N GLY A 276 8.12 6.55 -30.46
CA GLY A 276 8.05 7.09 -29.08
C GLY A 276 9.37 7.07 -28.30
N ILE A 277 9.26 7.08 -26.96
CA ILE A 277 10.37 7.28 -26.01
C ILE A 277 11.11 5.99 -25.63
N THR A 278 10.68 4.83 -26.13
CA THR A 278 11.27 3.52 -25.76
C THR A 278 12.70 3.37 -26.28
N SER A 279 13.62 2.99 -25.39
CA SER A 279 15.03 2.73 -25.70
C SER A 279 15.15 1.52 -26.65
N PRO A 280 15.85 1.65 -27.79
CA PRO A 280 16.18 0.51 -28.65
C PRO A 280 17.14 -0.49 -27.99
N THR A 281 18.00 -0.02 -27.08
CA THR A 281 19.00 -0.87 -26.42
C THR A 281 18.46 -1.58 -25.18
N GLY A 282 17.23 -1.26 -24.77
CA GLY A 282 16.57 -1.87 -23.62
C GLY A 282 17.23 -1.50 -22.30
N THR A 283 17.78 -0.29 -22.19
CA THR A 283 18.46 0.21 -20.99
C THR A 283 18.11 1.68 -20.79
N CYS A 284 17.72 2.08 -19.59
CA CYS A 284 17.57 3.48 -19.24
C CYS A 284 18.95 4.06 -18.92
N ARG A 285 19.37 5.15 -19.58
CA ARG A 285 20.67 5.81 -19.32
C ARG A 285 20.48 7.28 -18.95
N PRO A 286 19.93 7.58 -17.75
CA PRO A 286 19.68 8.96 -17.35
C PRO A 286 20.97 9.80 -17.43
N PHE A 287 20.89 10.93 -18.14
CA PHE A 287 21.94 11.96 -18.26
C PHE A 287 23.21 11.58 -19.03
N ASP A 288 23.34 10.33 -19.47
CA ASP A 288 24.51 9.84 -20.20
C ASP A 288 24.48 10.25 -21.68
N ALA A 289 25.65 10.40 -22.31
CA ALA A 289 25.78 10.69 -23.73
C ALA A 289 25.09 9.66 -24.64
N ALA A 290 25.00 8.40 -24.21
CA ALA A 290 24.32 7.33 -24.91
C ALA A 290 22.83 7.21 -24.57
N ALA A 291 22.23 8.17 -23.85
CA ALA A 291 20.79 8.26 -23.61
C ALA A 291 19.99 8.07 -24.92
N ASP A 292 19.14 7.06 -24.99
CA ASP A 292 18.40 6.70 -26.20
C ASP A 292 16.92 6.39 -25.96
N GLY A 293 16.45 6.56 -24.73
CA GLY A 293 15.07 6.33 -24.32
C GLY A 293 14.95 5.62 -22.98
N VAL A 294 13.73 5.11 -22.75
CA VAL A 294 13.33 4.45 -21.51
C VAL A 294 12.92 3.00 -21.77
N ILE A 295 13.09 2.10 -20.79
CA ILE A 295 12.48 0.77 -20.82
C ILE A 295 11.33 0.68 -19.82
N GLY A 296 10.28 -0.07 -20.17
CA GLY A 296 9.13 -0.24 -19.29
C GLY A 296 9.50 -1.01 -18.03
N GLY A 297 9.01 -0.55 -16.89
CA GLY A 297 9.09 -1.23 -15.60
C GLY A 297 7.70 -1.56 -15.07
N GLN A 298 7.65 -2.44 -14.07
CA GLN A 298 6.49 -2.74 -13.24
C GLN A 298 6.86 -2.47 -11.78
N GLY A 299 5.88 -2.14 -10.95
CA GLY A 299 6.13 -1.89 -9.54
C GLY A 299 4.91 -1.35 -8.80
N CYS A 300 4.96 -1.41 -7.48
CA CYS A 300 3.97 -0.85 -6.58
C CYS A 300 4.67 -0.23 -5.38
N GLY A 301 4.18 0.92 -4.91
CA GLY A 301 4.63 1.53 -3.67
C GLY A 301 3.49 2.27 -2.99
N ILE A 302 3.45 2.19 -1.66
CA ILE A 302 2.53 2.91 -0.78
C ILE A 302 3.33 3.47 0.41
N ILE A 303 2.99 4.69 0.82
CA ILE A 303 3.48 5.32 2.05
C ILE A 303 2.29 5.71 2.95
N VAL A 304 2.58 5.85 4.25
CA VAL A 304 1.65 6.34 5.27
C VAL A 304 2.11 7.71 5.75
N LEU A 305 1.22 8.70 5.67
CA LEU A 305 1.47 10.08 6.04
C LEU A 305 0.67 10.49 7.27
N LYS A 306 1.29 11.31 8.13
CA LYS A 306 0.68 11.90 9.33
C LYS A 306 1.26 13.29 9.60
N ARG A 307 0.55 14.16 10.33
CA ARG A 307 1.15 15.42 10.81
C ARG A 307 2.38 15.11 11.67
N LEU A 308 3.49 15.82 11.45
CA LEU A 308 4.75 15.55 12.16
C LEU A 308 4.60 15.69 13.68
N SER A 309 3.90 16.73 14.14
CA SER A 309 3.64 16.96 15.56
C SER A 309 2.91 15.80 16.23
N GLU A 310 1.92 15.23 15.54
CA GLU A 310 1.16 14.07 16.03
C GLU A 310 1.95 12.77 15.94
N ALA A 311 2.77 12.60 14.90
CA ALA A 311 3.67 11.46 14.78
C ALA A 311 4.67 11.42 15.95
N ILE A 312 5.23 12.57 16.32
CA ILE A 312 6.11 12.70 17.49
C ILE A 312 5.34 12.42 18.79
N ALA A 313 4.15 13.01 18.94
CA ALA A 313 3.32 12.85 20.15
C ALA A 313 2.90 11.39 20.38
N ASP A 314 2.59 10.67 19.30
CA ASP A 314 2.14 9.28 19.35
C ASP A 314 3.29 8.27 19.37
N GLY A 315 4.54 8.74 19.31
CA GLY A 315 5.73 7.90 19.33
C GLY A 315 5.88 7.04 18.08
N ASP A 316 5.48 7.55 16.92
CA ASP A 316 5.62 6.86 15.64
C ASP A 316 7.08 6.84 15.18
N HIS A 317 7.48 5.78 14.48
CA HIS A 317 8.73 5.80 13.71
C HIS A 317 8.57 6.75 12.54
N ILE A 318 9.55 7.64 12.32
CA ILE A 318 9.50 8.62 11.24
C ILE A 318 10.68 8.33 10.31
N HIS A 319 10.38 7.86 9.10
CA HIS A 319 11.39 7.58 8.08
C HIS A 319 11.97 8.88 7.49
N ALA A 320 11.10 9.86 7.22
CA ALA A 320 11.46 11.17 6.69
C ALA A 320 10.36 12.20 6.96
N VAL A 321 10.71 13.48 6.81
CA VAL A 321 9.75 14.60 6.85
C VAL A 321 9.51 15.13 5.44
N LEU A 322 8.27 15.10 4.99
CA LEU A 322 7.81 15.85 3.82
C LEU A 322 7.59 17.30 4.22
N ARG A 323 8.59 18.14 3.92
CA ARG A 323 8.60 19.57 4.26
C ARG A 323 7.68 20.38 3.35
N GLY A 324 7.58 20.00 2.08
CA GLY A 324 6.77 20.73 1.11
C GLY A 324 6.56 19.93 -0.17
N SER A 325 5.46 20.23 -0.85
CA SER A 325 5.11 19.63 -2.13
C SER A 325 4.35 20.62 -3.01
N ALA A 326 4.48 20.45 -4.33
CA ALA A 326 3.72 21.22 -5.31
C ALA A 326 3.42 20.38 -6.55
N VAL A 327 2.31 20.71 -7.21
CA VAL A 327 1.93 20.18 -8.52
C VAL A 327 1.47 21.30 -9.46
N ASN A 328 1.71 21.20 -10.76
CA ASN A 328 1.20 22.14 -11.78
C ASN A 328 1.03 21.47 -13.16
N ASN A 329 0.69 22.24 -14.20
CA ASN A 329 0.70 21.73 -15.58
C ASN A 329 1.45 22.68 -16.51
N ASP A 330 2.18 22.12 -17.47
CA ASP A 330 2.94 22.88 -18.47
C ASP A 330 2.06 23.75 -19.40
N GLY A 331 0.75 23.51 -19.47
CA GLY A 331 -0.16 24.27 -20.33
C GLY A 331 0.19 24.19 -21.81
N ARG A 332 -0.17 25.22 -22.59
CA ARG A 332 -0.03 25.20 -24.07
C ARG A 332 1.32 25.66 -24.59
N ASP A 333 2.14 26.34 -23.78
CA ASP A 333 3.35 27.05 -24.23
C ASP A 333 4.55 26.09 -24.37
N ARG A 334 4.37 25.04 -25.16
CA ARG A 334 5.32 23.95 -25.41
C ARG A 334 5.17 23.40 -26.83
N ALA A 335 6.21 22.75 -27.34
CA ALA A 335 6.28 22.33 -28.75
C ALA A 335 5.22 21.28 -29.17
N GLY A 336 4.55 20.63 -28.22
CA GLY A 336 3.49 19.65 -28.48
C GLY A 336 2.94 19.03 -27.21
N PHE A 337 1.86 18.25 -27.32
CA PHE A 337 1.17 17.67 -26.16
C PHE A 337 2.08 16.84 -25.25
N THR A 338 2.99 16.06 -25.84
CA THR A 338 3.95 15.21 -25.11
C THR A 338 5.32 15.86 -24.92
N ALA A 339 5.53 17.09 -25.42
CA ALA A 339 6.78 17.81 -25.23
C ALA A 339 6.83 18.38 -23.80
N PRO A 340 7.98 18.33 -23.11
CA PRO A 340 8.11 18.90 -21.78
C PRO A 340 8.08 20.43 -21.82
N GLY A 341 7.47 21.07 -20.81
CA GLY A 341 7.54 22.51 -20.57
C GLY A 341 8.63 22.85 -19.55
N VAL A 342 9.57 23.73 -19.92
CA VAL A 342 10.65 24.12 -19.00
C VAL A 342 10.11 25.03 -17.89
N ARG A 343 9.24 25.97 -18.25
CA ARG A 343 8.63 26.92 -17.30
C ARG A 343 7.84 26.22 -16.19
N GLY A 344 6.98 25.26 -16.57
CA GLY A 344 6.20 24.47 -15.61
C GLY A 344 7.08 23.72 -14.61
N GLN A 345 8.21 23.15 -15.09
CA GLN A 345 9.19 22.51 -14.22
C GLN A 345 9.83 23.48 -13.22
N VAL A 346 10.27 24.65 -13.67
CA VAL A 346 10.86 25.67 -12.78
C VAL A 346 9.87 26.12 -11.71
N GLU A 347 8.63 26.41 -12.12
CA GLU A 347 7.58 26.92 -11.22
C GLU A 347 7.19 25.89 -10.17
N VAL A 348 7.05 24.60 -10.52
CA VAL A 348 6.69 23.57 -9.54
C VAL A 348 7.79 23.32 -8.51
N ILE A 349 9.06 23.33 -8.94
CA ILE A 349 10.20 23.15 -8.03
C ILE A 349 10.26 24.31 -7.04
N ARG A 350 10.20 25.55 -7.54
CA ARG A 350 10.22 26.74 -6.68
C ARG A 350 9.02 26.81 -5.74
N ALA A 351 7.83 26.38 -6.21
CA ALA A 351 6.64 26.32 -5.36
C ALA A 351 6.80 25.31 -4.22
N ALA A 352 7.37 24.13 -4.49
CA ALA A 352 7.65 23.12 -3.47
C ALA A 352 8.74 23.59 -2.48
N GLN A 353 9.80 24.24 -2.95
CA GLN A 353 10.84 24.84 -2.10
C GLN A 353 10.27 25.94 -1.18
N ARG A 354 9.41 26.82 -1.72
CA ARG A 354 8.70 27.83 -0.91
C ARG A 354 7.76 27.21 0.11
N ALA A 355 6.99 26.18 -0.27
CA ALA A 355 6.13 25.45 0.67
C ALA A 355 6.96 24.77 1.78
N ALA A 356 8.15 24.27 1.43
CA ALA A 356 9.09 23.68 2.37
C ALA A 356 9.83 24.69 3.25
N ASP A 357 9.76 25.98 2.92
CA ASP A 357 10.53 27.05 3.56
C ASP A 357 12.03 26.70 3.62
N VAL A 358 12.58 26.32 2.45
CA VAL A 358 14.00 25.97 2.31
C VAL A 358 14.64 26.72 1.15
N THR A 359 15.92 27.03 1.31
CA THR A 359 16.76 27.55 0.22
C THR A 359 17.15 26.43 -0.74
N PRO A 360 17.26 26.70 -2.06
CA PRO A 360 17.78 25.71 -3.00
C PRO A 360 19.16 25.20 -2.63
N SER A 361 20.03 26.07 -2.11
CA SER A 361 21.37 25.73 -1.61
C SER A 361 21.39 24.66 -0.53
N SER A 362 20.36 24.57 0.32
CA SER A 362 20.24 23.55 1.38
C SER A 362 19.85 22.15 0.90
N ILE A 363 19.37 22.00 -0.34
CA ILE A 363 19.00 20.69 -0.91
C ILE A 363 20.22 20.08 -1.60
N THR A 364 20.75 18.98 -1.08
CA THR A 364 22.03 18.39 -1.52
C THR A 364 21.87 17.11 -2.35
N TYR A 365 20.66 16.58 -2.48
CA TYR A 365 20.35 15.47 -3.38
C TYR A 365 19.07 15.74 -4.18
N LEU A 366 19.02 15.28 -5.42
CA LEU A 366 17.83 15.34 -6.24
C LEU A 366 17.60 14.01 -6.97
N GLU A 367 16.46 13.39 -6.68
CA GLU A 367 15.92 12.28 -7.45
C GLU A 367 15.08 12.84 -8.60
N ALA A 368 15.63 12.77 -9.80
CA ALA A 368 15.03 13.33 -10.99
C ALA A 368 13.92 12.44 -11.57
N HIS A 369 13.12 13.01 -12.48
CA HIS A 369 12.32 12.20 -13.38
C HIS A 369 13.22 11.37 -14.31
N GLY A 370 14.31 11.95 -14.84
CA GLY A 370 15.48 11.27 -15.41
C GLY A 370 15.16 10.04 -16.26
N THR A 371 14.64 10.25 -17.47
CA THR A 371 14.12 9.16 -18.33
C THR A 371 15.17 8.55 -19.24
N GLY A 372 16.38 9.11 -19.31
CA GLY A 372 17.38 8.64 -20.27
C GLY A 372 17.03 9.01 -21.70
N THR A 373 16.21 10.06 -21.90
CA THR A 373 15.82 10.51 -23.23
C THR A 373 16.73 11.64 -23.70
N ARG A 374 17.18 11.57 -24.97
CA ARG A 374 18.08 12.60 -25.56
C ARG A 374 17.59 14.04 -25.43
N VAL A 375 16.26 14.23 -25.45
CA VAL A 375 15.63 15.56 -25.39
C VAL A 375 15.17 15.89 -23.97
N GLY A 376 14.60 14.92 -23.25
CA GLY A 376 13.99 15.16 -21.94
C GLY A 376 15.00 15.44 -20.84
N ASP A 377 16.16 14.76 -20.85
CA ASP A 377 17.19 14.92 -19.82
C ASP A 377 17.85 16.32 -19.87
N PRO A 378 18.29 16.85 -21.04
CA PRO A 378 18.75 18.24 -21.13
C PRO A 378 17.72 19.28 -20.70
N ILE A 379 16.44 19.07 -21.03
CA ILE A 379 15.38 20.00 -20.64
C ILE A 379 15.15 19.97 -19.12
N GLU A 380 15.22 18.79 -18.52
CA GLU A 380 15.08 18.63 -17.06
C GLU A 380 16.21 19.32 -16.32
N VAL A 381 17.47 19.06 -16.69
CA VAL A 381 18.62 19.69 -16.02
C VAL A 381 18.61 21.21 -16.24
N ALA A 382 18.20 21.70 -17.41
CA ALA A 382 18.04 23.14 -17.63
C ALA A 382 16.96 23.76 -16.71
N GLY A 383 15.82 23.08 -16.53
CA GLY A 383 14.78 23.50 -15.58
C GLY A 383 15.27 23.48 -14.14
N LEU A 384 16.01 22.44 -13.75
CA LEU A 384 16.63 22.33 -12.43
C LEU A 384 17.65 23.44 -12.18
N ASN A 385 18.55 23.73 -13.12
CA ASN A 385 19.53 24.81 -13.02
C ASN A 385 18.84 26.16 -12.77
N HIS A 386 17.77 26.47 -13.50
CA HIS A 386 17.01 27.70 -13.27
C HIS A 386 16.29 27.73 -11.93
N ALA A 387 15.71 26.60 -11.49
CA ALA A 387 15.00 26.54 -10.22
C ALA A 387 15.95 26.66 -9.02
N PHE A 388 17.18 26.16 -9.15
CA PHE A 388 18.21 26.17 -8.11
C PHE A 388 19.21 27.33 -8.21
N ALA A 389 18.99 28.26 -9.13
CA ALA A 389 19.74 29.50 -9.17
C ALA A 389 19.25 30.45 -8.06
N ASP A 390 19.99 30.50 -6.95
CA ASP A 390 19.75 31.41 -5.82
C ASP A 390 20.89 32.43 -5.61
N GLY A 391 21.96 32.35 -6.41
CA GLY A 391 23.10 33.26 -6.33
C GLY A 391 24.06 32.97 -5.17
N GLU A 392 23.77 31.96 -4.35
CA GLU A 392 24.58 31.58 -3.21
C GLU A 392 25.70 30.61 -3.64
N PRO A 393 26.95 30.82 -3.18
CA PRO A 393 28.03 29.89 -3.45
C PRO A 393 27.77 28.56 -2.74
N ARG A 394 27.96 27.45 -3.46
CA ARG A 394 27.85 26.10 -2.89
C ARG A 394 29.23 25.49 -2.72
N GLU A 395 29.55 25.04 -1.51
CA GLU A 395 30.80 24.34 -1.24
C GLU A 395 30.84 22.94 -1.87
N GLN A 396 29.67 22.30 -2.00
CA GLN A 396 29.52 20.96 -2.58
C GLN A 396 28.41 20.96 -3.64
N PRO A 397 28.55 20.15 -4.70
CA PRO A 397 27.49 20.00 -5.70
C PRO A 397 26.25 19.32 -5.08
N CYS A 398 25.07 19.62 -5.62
CA CYS A 398 23.88 18.83 -5.39
C CYS A 398 23.98 17.53 -6.20
N LEU A 399 23.97 16.38 -5.53
CA LEU A 399 24.02 15.10 -6.22
C LEU A 399 22.70 14.83 -6.96
N LEU A 400 22.79 14.26 -8.15
CA LEU A 400 21.67 13.99 -9.06
C LEU A 400 21.60 12.51 -9.40
N GLY A 401 20.42 11.91 -9.30
CA GLY A 401 20.21 10.51 -9.66
C GLY A 401 18.83 10.22 -10.25
N SER A 402 18.67 9.01 -10.80
CA SER A 402 17.37 8.48 -11.22
C SER A 402 17.31 6.97 -11.02
N VAL A 403 16.29 6.52 -10.31
CA VAL A 403 16.00 5.10 -10.04
C VAL A 403 15.64 4.32 -11.30
N LYS A 404 15.26 5.01 -12.38
CA LYS A 404 14.85 4.35 -13.64
C LYS A 404 15.99 3.58 -14.30
N GLY A 405 17.25 3.92 -13.98
CA GLY A 405 18.42 3.13 -14.36
C GLY A 405 18.41 1.73 -13.73
N ASN A 406 17.89 1.58 -12.51
CA ASN A 406 17.83 0.31 -11.79
C ASN A 406 16.63 -0.55 -12.22
N ILE A 407 15.44 0.04 -12.28
CA ILE A 407 14.17 -0.73 -12.35
C ILE A 407 13.35 -0.48 -13.62
N GLY A 408 13.88 0.32 -14.55
CA GLY A 408 13.10 0.85 -15.67
C GLY A 408 12.06 1.88 -15.22
N HIS A 409 11.16 2.26 -16.13
CA HIS A 409 10.10 3.21 -15.85
C HIS A 409 8.80 2.51 -15.45
N THR A 410 8.50 2.54 -14.15
CA THR A 410 7.32 1.93 -13.53
C THR A 410 6.03 2.74 -13.69
N ASP A 411 5.94 3.54 -14.77
CA ASP A 411 4.78 4.38 -15.14
C ASP A 411 4.11 5.11 -13.95
N ALA A 412 2.85 4.78 -13.60
CA ALA A 412 2.11 5.41 -12.52
C ALA A 412 2.79 5.26 -11.14
N ALA A 413 3.62 4.23 -10.95
CA ALA A 413 4.42 4.00 -9.74
C ALA A 413 5.82 4.65 -9.77
N ALA A 414 6.17 5.39 -10.83
CA ALA A 414 7.52 5.97 -10.96
C ALA A 414 7.81 7.06 -9.93
N GLY A 415 6.81 7.88 -9.60
CA GLY A 415 6.93 8.91 -8.56
C GLY A 415 7.21 8.31 -7.18
N ILE A 416 6.42 7.29 -6.79
CA ILE A 416 6.59 6.64 -5.48
C ILE A 416 7.88 5.82 -5.38
N ALA A 417 8.38 5.24 -6.49
CA ALA A 417 9.67 4.56 -6.50
C ALA A 417 10.84 5.52 -6.18
N GLY A 418 10.87 6.69 -6.83
CA GLY A 418 11.85 7.74 -6.55
C GLY A 418 11.68 8.31 -5.14
N PHE A 419 10.44 8.48 -4.69
CA PHE A 419 10.12 8.93 -3.33
C PHE A 419 10.67 7.98 -2.27
N ILE A 420 10.36 6.68 -2.36
CA ILE A 420 10.81 5.66 -1.39
C ILE A 420 12.34 5.54 -1.40
N LYS A 421 12.99 5.52 -2.58
CA LYS A 421 14.46 5.58 -2.67
C LYS A 421 15.02 6.75 -1.87
N THR A 422 14.41 7.92 -1.99
CA THR A 422 14.87 9.16 -1.35
C THR A 422 14.61 9.14 0.15
N VAL A 423 13.44 8.65 0.60
CA VAL A 423 13.14 8.45 2.03
C VAL A 423 14.19 7.54 2.67
N LEU A 424 14.48 6.39 2.05
CA LEU A 424 15.49 5.46 2.55
C LEU A 424 16.91 6.06 2.55
N ALA A 425 17.25 6.85 1.54
CA ALA A 425 18.54 7.54 1.46
C ALA A 425 18.73 8.58 2.57
N VAL A 426 17.68 9.36 2.85
CA VAL A 426 17.65 10.36 3.93
C VAL A 426 17.76 9.68 5.30
N GLU A 427 16.97 8.63 5.53
CA GLU A 427 16.94 7.86 6.78
C GLU A 427 18.29 7.20 7.06
N ARG A 428 18.87 6.54 6.05
CA ARG A 428 20.07 5.70 6.19
C ARG A 428 21.37 6.48 5.96
N GLY A 429 21.29 7.75 5.56
CA GLY A 429 22.45 8.63 5.38
C GLY A 429 23.41 8.20 4.26
N ILE A 430 22.88 7.62 3.18
CA ILE A 430 23.67 7.20 2.01
C ILE A 430 22.89 7.58 0.74
N ILE A 431 23.56 8.15 -0.25
CA ILE A 431 22.98 8.41 -1.57
C ILE A 431 23.36 7.26 -2.51
N PRO A 432 22.40 6.48 -3.03
CA PRO A 432 22.69 5.38 -3.95
C PRO A 432 23.18 5.86 -5.33
N PRO A 433 24.00 5.06 -6.04
CA PRO A 433 24.46 5.38 -7.38
C PRO A 433 23.32 5.47 -8.40
N SER A 434 23.47 6.34 -9.39
CA SER A 434 22.67 6.38 -10.61
C SER A 434 23.33 5.53 -11.67
N LEU A 435 22.62 4.52 -12.17
CA LEU A 435 23.21 3.54 -13.08
C LEU A 435 23.32 4.04 -14.52
N HIS A 436 24.20 3.35 -15.27
CA HIS A 436 24.43 3.52 -16.71
C HIS A 436 24.88 4.93 -17.13
N TYR A 437 25.51 5.66 -16.23
CA TYR A 437 26.18 6.92 -16.48
C TYR A 437 27.69 6.71 -16.58
N SER A 438 28.28 7.15 -17.68
CA SER A 438 29.70 7.02 -18.01
C SER A 438 30.28 8.34 -18.53
N GLU A 439 29.56 9.02 -19.44
CA GLU A 439 29.95 10.30 -19.99
C GLU A 439 28.74 11.25 -19.98
N PRO A 440 28.92 12.54 -19.62
CA PRO A 440 27.82 13.48 -19.61
C PRO A 440 27.26 13.69 -21.02
N ASN A 441 25.93 13.71 -21.13
CA ASN A 441 25.29 14.12 -22.38
C ASN A 441 25.72 15.55 -22.76
N PRO A 442 26.30 15.77 -23.96
CA PRO A 442 26.88 17.05 -24.35
C PRO A 442 25.85 18.16 -24.57
N ASP A 443 24.56 17.83 -24.68
CA ASP A 443 23.47 18.83 -24.72
C ASP A 443 23.06 19.27 -23.29
N ILE A 444 23.59 18.67 -22.22
CA ILE A 444 23.38 19.08 -20.82
C ILE A 444 24.49 20.04 -20.38
N ASP A 445 24.09 21.19 -19.85
CA ASP A 445 25.02 22.16 -19.28
C ASP A 445 25.11 22.01 -17.75
N PHE A 446 25.88 21.03 -17.29
CA PHE A 446 26.13 20.83 -15.86
C PHE A 446 26.89 22.00 -15.22
N ALA A 447 27.73 22.70 -15.99
CA ALA A 447 28.50 23.83 -15.48
C ALA A 447 27.63 25.06 -15.15
N ALA A 448 26.43 25.16 -15.74
CA ALA A 448 25.49 26.25 -15.48
C ALA A 448 24.71 26.10 -14.17
N GLY A 449 24.87 25.01 -13.42
CA GLY A 449 24.16 24.80 -12.18
C GLY A 449 24.88 23.87 -11.21
N PRO A 450 24.22 23.51 -10.11
CA PRO A 450 24.89 22.88 -8.98
C PRO A 450 25.01 21.35 -9.09
N PHE A 451 24.55 20.73 -10.19
CA PHE A 451 24.29 19.30 -10.22
C PHE A 451 25.49 18.47 -10.68
N THR A 452 25.69 17.32 -10.03
CA THR A 452 26.62 16.27 -10.46
C THR A 452 25.95 14.92 -10.34
N VAL A 453 26.08 14.06 -11.36
CA VAL A 453 25.47 12.72 -11.32
C VAL A 453 26.23 11.83 -10.34
N VAL A 454 25.50 11.21 -9.41
CA VAL A 454 26.09 10.26 -8.44
C VAL A 454 26.32 8.91 -9.11
N THR A 455 27.55 8.40 -9.08
CA THR A 455 27.92 7.12 -9.73
C THR A 455 28.35 6.04 -8.75
N GLU A 456 28.57 6.40 -7.50
CA GLU A 456 29.00 5.49 -6.43
C GLU A 456 28.17 5.73 -5.16
N PRO A 457 27.95 4.71 -4.31
CA PRO A 457 27.29 4.89 -3.03
C PRO A 457 28.03 5.92 -2.19
N THR A 458 27.38 7.04 -1.90
CA THR A 458 28.03 8.20 -1.27
C THR A 458 27.50 8.40 0.15
N PRO A 459 28.33 8.32 1.20
CA PRO A 459 27.92 8.69 2.55
C PRO A 459 27.41 10.13 2.58
N TRP A 460 26.26 10.33 3.22
CA TRP A 460 25.58 11.61 3.26
C TRP A 460 25.59 12.11 4.70
N GLU A 461 26.59 12.87 5.10
CA GLU A 461 26.66 13.42 6.46
C GLU A 461 25.97 14.81 6.51
N PRO A 462 25.23 15.13 7.58
CA PRO A 462 24.65 16.46 7.77
C PRO A 462 25.77 17.48 8.05
N ALA A 463 25.96 18.44 7.15
CA ALA A 463 27.01 19.46 7.24
C ALA A 463 26.44 20.79 7.78
N GLY A 464 26.01 20.79 9.04
CA GLY A 464 25.40 21.96 9.69
C GLY A 464 23.91 22.19 9.38
N LEU A 465 23.38 21.52 8.36
CA LEU A 465 21.95 21.43 8.04
C LEU A 465 21.51 19.96 7.95
N PRO A 466 20.21 19.66 8.19
CA PRO A 466 19.66 18.33 7.96
C PRO A 466 19.83 17.89 6.50
N ARG A 467 19.92 16.57 6.26
CA ARG A 467 19.89 16.03 4.90
C ARG A 467 18.57 16.42 4.23
N ARG A 468 18.65 17.08 3.07
CA ARG A 468 17.48 17.50 2.29
C ARG A 468 17.58 17.03 0.84
N ALA A 469 16.48 16.49 0.33
CA ALA A 469 16.38 16.06 -1.05
C ALA A 469 15.12 16.58 -1.76
N GLY A 470 15.25 16.83 -3.06
CA GLY A 470 14.10 17.02 -3.95
C GLY A 470 13.76 15.72 -4.68
N VAL A 471 12.48 15.47 -4.95
CA VAL A 471 12.03 14.38 -5.85
C VAL A 471 11.10 14.95 -6.90
N THR A 472 11.39 14.69 -8.18
CA THR A 472 10.61 15.18 -9.32
C THR A 472 9.93 14.04 -10.07
N SER A 473 8.65 14.21 -10.40
CA SER A 473 7.97 13.34 -11.36
C SER A 473 7.15 14.14 -12.38
N ARG A 474 7.15 13.68 -13.63
CA ARG A 474 6.55 14.38 -14.78
C ARG A 474 5.73 13.40 -15.60
N GLY A 475 4.49 13.78 -15.91
CA GLY A 475 3.56 12.98 -16.69
C GLY A 475 3.53 13.40 -18.15
N LEU A 476 3.30 12.44 -19.06
CA LEU A 476 2.85 12.78 -20.40
C LEU A 476 1.55 13.60 -20.30
N GLY A 477 1.46 14.69 -21.06
CA GLY A 477 0.38 15.69 -20.91
C GLY A 477 0.77 16.91 -20.06
N GLY A 478 1.97 16.90 -19.46
CA GLY A 478 2.60 18.07 -18.85
C GLY A 478 2.28 18.28 -17.37
N GLY A 479 1.72 17.27 -16.68
CA GLY A 479 1.54 17.33 -15.23
C GLY A 479 2.89 17.18 -14.53
N ASN A 480 3.27 18.14 -13.69
CA ASN A 480 4.52 18.11 -12.94
C ASN A 480 4.25 18.04 -11.45
N ALA A 481 5.07 17.28 -10.73
CA ALA A 481 5.07 17.19 -9.29
C ALA A 481 6.50 17.30 -8.75
N HIS A 482 6.68 18.05 -7.67
CA HIS A 482 7.94 18.12 -6.93
C HIS A 482 7.68 18.08 -5.43
N VAL A 483 8.52 17.37 -4.69
CA VAL A 483 8.48 17.30 -3.22
C VAL A 483 9.86 17.55 -2.62
N VAL A 484 9.89 18.10 -1.41
CA VAL A 484 11.10 18.28 -0.61
C VAL A 484 11.01 17.40 0.63
N LEU A 485 11.99 16.52 0.78
CA LEU A 485 12.15 15.60 1.89
C LEU A 485 13.32 16.03 2.78
N GLU A 486 13.19 15.82 4.08
CA GLU A 486 14.20 16.13 5.09
C GLU A 486 14.38 14.97 6.06
N GLN A 487 15.60 14.85 6.60
CA GLN A 487 15.94 13.97 7.71
C GLN A 487 14.95 14.10 8.88
N PRO A 488 14.48 13.00 9.47
CA PRO A 488 13.63 13.07 10.66
C PRO A 488 14.39 13.69 11.84
N PRO A 489 13.67 14.33 12.80
CA PRO A 489 14.28 14.82 14.02
C PRO A 489 14.92 13.66 14.79
N SER A 490 16.10 13.88 15.38
CA SER A 490 16.76 12.84 16.16
C SER A 490 15.89 12.45 17.35
N PRO A 491 15.56 11.15 17.51
CA PRO A 491 14.78 10.72 18.67
C PRO A 491 15.58 10.97 19.95
N LEU A 492 14.90 11.45 21.00
CA LEU A 492 15.54 11.59 22.31
C LEU A 492 16.02 10.21 22.78
N PRO A 493 17.28 10.09 23.25
CA PRO A 493 17.79 8.86 23.85
C PRO A 493 16.91 8.44 25.02
N ARG A 494 16.61 7.14 25.12
CA ARG A 494 15.90 6.54 26.25
C ARG A 494 16.73 5.40 26.83
N GLU A 495 16.61 5.22 28.14
CA GLU A 495 17.17 4.06 28.82
C GLU A 495 16.39 2.81 28.43
N HIS A 496 17.10 1.71 28.17
CA HIS A 496 16.48 0.43 27.85
C HIS A 496 15.71 -0.08 29.07
N SER A 497 14.52 -0.65 28.84
CA SER A 497 13.81 -1.33 29.93
C SER A 497 14.52 -2.62 30.31
N ALA A 498 14.63 -2.90 31.61
CA ALA A 498 14.96 -4.23 32.12
C ALA A 498 13.70 -5.06 32.45
N GLN A 499 12.51 -4.62 32.04
CA GLN A 499 11.25 -5.28 32.34
C GLN A 499 10.91 -6.34 31.28
N ASP A 500 10.40 -7.48 31.75
CA ASP A 500 9.85 -8.54 30.93
C ASP A 500 8.71 -8.02 30.04
N GLN A 501 8.62 -8.55 28.83
CA GLN A 501 7.65 -8.14 27.81
C GLN A 501 6.80 -9.32 27.36
N VAL A 502 5.55 -9.05 26.97
CA VAL A 502 4.65 -10.04 26.35
C VAL A 502 4.62 -9.80 24.85
N LEU A 503 5.27 -10.68 24.10
CA LEU A 503 5.15 -10.69 22.64
C LEU A 503 3.88 -11.44 22.25
N VAL A 504 3.10 -10.87 21.33
CA VAL A 504 1.87 -11.48 20.81
C VAL A 504 1.93 -11.51 19.28
N LEU A 505 1.51 -12.62 18.67
CA LEU A 505 1.49 -12.82 17.22
C LEU A 505 0.19 -13.52 16.85
N SER A 506 -0.50 -13.02 15.82
CA SER A 506 -1.68 -13.69 15.29
C SER A 506 -1.68 -13.75 13.78
N ALA A 507 -2.24 -14.81 13.21
CA ALA A 507 -2.40 -14.94 11.77
C ALA A 507 -3.69 -15.66 11.36
N HIS A 508 -4.06 -15.56 10.08
CA HIS A 508 -5.24 -16.20 9.51
C HIS A 508 -5.06 -17.72 9.33
N THR A 509 -3.82 -18.21 9.31
CA THR A 509 -3.51 -19.65 9.23
C THR A 509 -2.33 -20.00 10.14
N PRO A 510 -2.18 -21.29 10.55
CA PRO A 510 -1.02 -21.73 11.32
C PRO A 510 0.32 -21.51 10.59
N ALA A 511 0.35 -21.76 9.28
CA ALA A 511 1.55 -21.56 8.47
C ALA A 511 1.99 -20.09 8.43
N ALA A 512 1.03 -19.16 8.28
CA ALA A 512 1.32 -17.74 8.36
C ALA A 512 1.81 -17.32 9.76
N LEU A 513 1.29 -17.95 10.83
CA LEU A 513 1.74 -17.67 12.20
C LEU A 513 3.20 -18.11 12.42
N ASP A 514 3.56 -19.27 11.91
CA ASP A 514 4.94 -19.79 11.96
C ASP A 514 5.90 -18.92 11.14
N GLU A 515 5.51 -18.53 9.93
CA GLU A 515 6.31 -17.64 9.09
C GLU A 515 6.48 -16.25 9.74
N LEU A 516 5.41 -15.70 10.32
CA LEU A 516 5.47 -14.43 11.04
C LEU A 516 6.41 -14.52 12.23
N THR A 517 6.35 -15.61 12.99
CA THR A 517 7.25 -15.87 14.13
C THR A 517 8.72 -15.86 13.67
N ALA A 518 9.02 -16.57 12.57
CA ALA A 518 10.37 -16.59 11.99
C ALA A 518 10.82 -15.20 11.48
N ARG A 519 9.92 -14.45 10.82
CA ARG A 519 10.21 -13.09 10.34
C ARG A 519 10.53 -12.13 11.50
N ILE A 520 9.78 -12.18 12.59
CA ILE A 520 10.06 -11.37 13.79
C ILE A 520 11.41 -11.76 14.42
N ALA A 521 11.71 -13.06 14.53
CA ALA A 521 13.02 -13.52 15.01
C ALA A 521 14.17 -13.02 14.12
N GLY A 522 13.99 -13.07 12.80
CA GLY A 522 14.94 -12.51 11.83
C GLY A 522 15.16 -11.00 12.04
N ARG A 523 14.08 -10.23 12.19
CA ARG A 523 14.18 -8.78 12.43
C ARG A 523 14.95 -8.46 13.72
N LEU A 524 14.70 -9.18 14.81
CA LEU A 524 15.44 -9.00 16.08
C LEU A 524 16.91 -9.42 15.98
N THR A 525 17.25 -10.31 15.04
CA THR A 525 18.63 -10.71 14.75
C THR A 525 19.35 -9.60 14.01
N ASP A 526 18.74 -9.08 12.95
CA ASP A 526 19.34 -8.10 12.04
C ASP A 526 19.41 -6.69 12.66
N HIS A 527 18.53 -6.38 13.62
CA HIS A 527 18.43 -5.07 14.28
C HIS A 527 18.60 -5.18 15.80
N PRO A 528 19.85 -5.30 16.30
CA PRO A 528 20.13 -5.37 17.73
C PRO A 528 19.77 -4.11 18.52
N GLU A 529 19.56 -2.98 17.83
CA GLU A 529 19.19 -1.68 18.38
C GLU A 529 17.70 -1.55 18.76
N LEU A 530 16.83 -2.48 18.34
CA LEU A 530 15.41 -2.44 18.66
C LEU A 530 15.17 -2.71 20.16
N ASP A 531 14.47 -1.79 20.83
CA ASP A 531 13.99 -2.01 22.20
C ASP A 531 12.82 -3.00 22.20
N LEU A 532 12.94 -4.05 23.00
CA LEU A 532 11.96 -5.13 23.10
C LEU A 532 10.57 -4.63 23.55
N ARG A 533 10.52 -3.54 24.32
CA ARG A 533 9.28 -2.89 24.75
C ARG A 533 8.53 -2.29 23.57
N ASP A 534 9.24 -1.61 22.68
CA ASP A 534 8.67 -1.00 21.47
C ASP A 534 8.23 -2.08 20.46
N VAL A 535 8.99 -3.20 20.39
CA VAL A 535 8.60 -4.39 19.62
C VAL A 535 7.29 -4.98 20.16
N ALA A 536 7.22 -5.22 21.47
CA ALA A 536 6.02 -5.75 22.12
C ALA A 536 4.81 -4.84 21.89
N TRP A 537 4.98 -3.53 22.12
CA TRP A 537 3.94 -2.53 21.89
C TRP A 537 3.43 -2.56 20.44
N THR A 538 4.34 -2.53 19.47
CA THR A 538 3.97 -2.53 18.05
C THR A 538 3.16 -3.77 17.68
N LEU A 539 3.54 -4.95 18.17
CA LEU A 539 2.80 -6.19 17.94
C LEU A 539 1.41 -6.19 18.63
N GLN A 540 1.32 -5.59 19.81
CA GLN A 540 0.10 -5.54 20.62
C GLN A 540 -0.96 -4.59 20.04
N VAL A 541 -0.57 -3.40 19.58
CA VAL A 541 -1.51 -2.35 19.14
C VAL A 541 -1.55 -2.10 17.63
N GLY A 542 -0.52 -2.54 16.91
CA GLY A 542 -0.30 -2.19 15.50
C GLY A 542 -0.51 -3.34 14.51
N ARG A 543 -1.13 -4.44 14.94
CA ARG A 543 -1.37 -5.63 14.10
C ARG A 543 -2.83 -6.02 14.13
N ARG A 544 -3.37 -6.43 12.99
CA ARG A 544 -4.73 -6.96 12.94
C ARG A 544 -4.82 -8.24 13.77
N LEU A 545 -5.90 -8.38 14.53
CA LEU A 545 -6.11 -9.55 15.38
C LEU A 545 -6.75 -10.69 14.59
N HIS A 546 -6.11 -11.87 14.62
CA HIS A 546 -6.59 -13.07 13.94
C HIS A 546 -6.90 -14.24 14.91
N GLY A 547 -7.43 -15.33 14.37
CA GLY A 547 -7.88 -16.50 15.14
C GLY A 547 -6.75 -17.40 15.63
N HIS A 548 -5.70 -17.63 14.82
CA HIS A 548 -4.52 -18.37 15.26
C HIS A 548 -3.60 -17.41 16.01
N ARG A 549 -3.34 -17.70 17.29
CA ARG A 549 -2.65 -16.79 18.20
C ARG A 549 -1.48 -17.48 18.89
N ARG A 550 -0.47 -16.69 19.21
CA ARG A 550 0.73 -17.13 19.91
C ARG A 550 1.26 -16.01 20.79
N TYR A 551 1.72 -16.35 21.98
CA TYR A 551 2.37 -15.38 22.86
C TYR A 551 3.61 -15.97 23.54
N ALA A 552 4.49 -15.09 23.99
CA ALA A 552 5.65 -15.43 24.80
C ALA A 552 5.98 -14.31 25.79
N VAL A 553 6.34 -14.68 27.02
CA VAL A 553 6.94 -13.76 28.00
C VAL A 553 8.46 -13.84 27.88
N VAL A 554 9.10 -12.70 27.64
CA VAL A 554 10.52 -12.59 27.30
C VAL A 554 11.19 -11.49 28.11
N ARG A 555 12.42 -11.75 28.58
CA ARG A 555 13.15 -10.82 29.45
C ARG A 555 14.00 -9.81 28.69
N ASP A 556 14.63 -10.28 27.63
CA ASP A 556 15.55 -9.49 26.80
C ASP A 556 15.56 -10.03 25.36
N ARG A 557 16.28 -9.35 24.47
CA ARG A 557 16.40 -9.73 23.05
C ARG A 557 16.91 -11.16 22.87
N GLN A 558 17.91 -11.58 23.65
CA GLN A 558 18.50 -12.91 23.52
C GLN A 558 17.53 -14.01 23.99
N ASP A 559 16.77 -13.74 25.04
CA ASP A 559 15.67 -14.59 25.51
C ASP A 559 14.55 -14.68 24.47
N ALA A 560 14.18 -13.56 23.85
CA ALA A 560 13.20 -13.52 22.78
C ALA A 560 13.63 -14.34 21.56
N LEU A 561 14.88 -14.22 21.11
CA LEU A 561 15.42 -15.02 20.01
C LEU A 561 15.37 -16.52 20.32
N ARG A 562 15.80 -16.95 21.53
CA ARG A 562 15.71 -18.36 21.92
C ARG A 562 14.27 -18.88 21.90
N VAL A 563 13.30 -18.10 22.37
CA VAL A 563 11.89 -18.52 22.38
C VAL A 563 11.32 -18.56 20.96
N LEU A 564 11.50 -17.51 20.16
CA LEU A 564 10.92 -17.40 18.81
C LEU A 564 11.57 -18.33 17.79
N SER A 565 12.87 -18.66 17.94
CA SER A 565 13.57 -19.63 17.08
C SER A 565 13.29 -21.09 17.44
N GLY A 566 12.56 -21.35 18.55
CA GLY A 566 12.16 -22.69 18.96
C GLY A 566 13.15 -23.42 19.86
N ASP A 567 14.15 -22.74 20.45
CA ASP A 567 15.08 -23.32 21.43
C ASP A 567 14.44 -23.49 22.82
N ALA A 568 13.32 -22.82 23.08
CA ALA A 568 12.50 -22.95 24.29
C ALA A 568 11.00 -23.06 23.93
N PRO A 569 10.60 -24.13 23.22
CA PRO A 569 9.25 -24.26 22.65
C PRO A 569 8.14 -24.30 23.71
N GLU A 570 8.45 -24.74 24.94
CA GLU A 570 7.53 -24.75 26.07
C GLU A 570 7.09 -23.35 26.54
N ARG A 571 7.81 -22.30 26.14
CA ARG A 571 7.51 -20.90 26.47
C ARG A 571 6.80 -20.14 25.36
N LEU A 572 6.61 -20.78 24.20
CA LEU A 572 5.92 -20.21 23.05
C LEU A 572 4.51 -20.81 22.95
N VAL A 573 3.58 -20.22 23.69
CA VAL A 573 2.23 -20.76 23.84
C VAL A 573 1.40 -20.40 22.61
N THR A 574 0.77 -21.39 21.98
CA THR A 574 -0.01 -21.25 20.74
C THR A 574 -1.42 -21.81 20.91
N GLY A 575 -2.43 -21.19 20.30
CA GLY A 575 -3.81 -21.69 20.30
C GLY A 575 -4.69 -21.05 19.21
N ASP A 576 -5.74 -21.78 18.84
CA ASP A 576 -6.72 -21.38 17.81
C ASP A 576 -7.98 -20.81 18.48
N HIS A 577 -7.97 -19.54 18.84
CA HIS A 577 -8.96 -18.99 19.77
C HIS A 577 -9.41 -17.59 19.32
N ALA A 578 -10.38 -17.56 18.41
CA ALA A 578 -11.37 -16.50 18.38
C ALA A 578 -12.35 -16.75 19.54
N ARG A 579 -12.89 -15.70 20.16
CA ARG A 579 -13.87 -15.79 21.26
C ARG A 579 -15.15 -16.45 20.74
N ASP A 580 -15.23 -17.78 20.80
CA ASP A 580 -16.32 -18.65 20.33
C ASP A 580 -17.47 -18.77 21.35
N GLY A 581 -17.65 -17.75 22.19
CA GLY A 581 -18.65 -17.76 23.26
C GLY A 581 -18.27 -18.62 24.48
N ARG A 582 -17.02 -19.07 24.59
CA ARG A 582 -16.53 -19.72 25.82
C ARG A 582 -16.41 -18.74 27.00
N ALA A 583 -16.77 -19.21 28.19
CA ALA A 583 -16.63 -18.45 29.43
C ALA A 583 -15.19 -18.57 29.95
N VAL A 584 -14.64 -17.46 30.47
CA VAL A 584 -13.29 -17.39 31.00
C VAL A 584 -13.35 -17.09 32.49
N ALA A 585 -12.76 -17.96 33.32
CA ALA A 585 -12.53 -17.73 34.74
C ALA A 585 -11.07 -17.29 34.93
N LEU A 586 -10.87 -16.10 35.50
CA LEU A 586 -9.56 -15.57 35.87
C LEU A 586 -9.37 -15.74 37.39
N LEU A 587 -8.47 -16.62 37.77
CA LEU A 587 -8.19 -16.99 39.16
C LEU A 587 -7.02 -16.18 39.68
N VAL A 588 -7.30 -15.24 40.58
CA VAL A 588 -6.31 -14.34 41.17
C VAL A 588 -5.99 -14.80 42.60
N PRO A 589 -4.75 -15.24 42.88
CA PRO A 589 -4.33 -15.58 44.24
C PRO A 589 -4.35 -14.33 45.13
N GLU A 590 -4.75 -14.53 46.39
CA GLU A 590 -4.89 -13.53 47.47
C GLU A 590 -4.35 -12.12 47.18
N THR A 591 -5.23 -11.29 46.61
CA THR A 591 -5.10 -9.83 46.51
C THR A 591 -6.37 -9.19 47.06
N ASP A 592 -6.28 -7.93 47.50
CA ASP A 592 -7.47 -7.15 47.84
C ASP A 592 -8.45 -7.18 46.66
N ALA A 593 -9.65 -7.70 46.90
CA ALA A 593 -10.64 -7.91 45.84
C ALA A 593 -10.95 -6.64 45.05
N ALA A 594 -11.00 -5.48 45.73
CA ALA A 594 -11.24 -4.21 45.08
C ALA A 594 -10.06 -3.79 44.20
N GLN A 595 -8.83 -3.99 44.69
CA GLN A 595 -7.61 -3.66 43.96
C GLN A 595 -7.41 -4.57 42.74
N ALA A 596 -7.67 -5.87 42.86
CA ALA A 596 -7.59 -6.82 41.77
C ALA A 596 -8.62 -6.51 40.68
N VAL A 597 -9.89 -6.27 41.06
CA VAL A 597 -10.93 -5.83 40.12
C VAL A 597 -10.49 -4.54 39.41
N GLN A 598 -9.98 -3.56 40.15
CA GLN A 598 -9.54 -2.28 39.57
C GLN A 598 -8.38 -2.48 38.58
N HIS A 599 -7.38 -3.30 38.92
CA HIS A 599 -6.22 -3.59 38.08
C HIS A 599 -6.64 -4.23 36.74
N TRP A 600 -7.40 -5.32 36.79
CA TRP A 600 -7.83 -6.03 35.58
C TRP A 600 -8.84 -5.21 34.76
N THR A 601 -9.67 -4.40 35.42
CA THR A 601 -10.56 -3.44 34.73
C THR A 601 -9.78 -2.39 33.95
N ALA A 602 -8.67 -1.87 34.49
CA ALA A 602 -7.81 -0.93 33.77
C ALA A 602 -7.20 -1.57 32.50
N LEU A 603 -6.90 -2.87 32.56
CA LEU A 603 -6.44 -3.69 31.43
C LEU A 603 -7.54 -4.05 30.42
N GLY A 604 -8.73 -3.46 30.54
CA GLY A 604 -9.84 -3.63 29.60
C GLY A 604 -10.73 -4.83 29.89
N LEU A 605 -10.42 -5.61 30.93
CA LEU A 605 -11.22 -6.75 31.33
C LEU A 605 -12.38 -6.29 32.20
N LYS A 606 -13.61 -6.46 31.74
CA LYS A 606 -14.82 -6.14 32.52
C LYS A 606 -15.41 -7.45 33.05
N PRO A 607 -15.03 -7.91 34.26
CA PRO A 607 -15.61 -9.13 34.80
C PRO A 607 -17.10 -8.91 35.08
N ASP A 608 -17.92 -9.83 34.58
CA ASP A 608 -19.38 -9.81 34.76
C ASP A 608 -19.79 -10.19 36.18
N LEU A 609 -18.95 -10.99 36.86
CA LEU A 609 -19.13 -11.43 38.24
C LEU A 609 -17.76 -11.52 38.92
N THR A 610 -17.74 -11.27 40.23
CA THR A 610 -16.60 -11.56 41.10
C THR A 610 -17.01 -12.64 42.10
N LEU A 611 -16.29 -13.76 42.09
CA LEU A 611 -16.44 -14.86 43.03
C LEU A 611 -15.36 -14.75 44.11
N THR A 612 -15.76 -15.00 45.35
CA THR A 612 -14.91 -15.00 46.55
C THR A 612 -15.12 -16.32 47.30
N PRO A 613 -14.29 -16.68 48.30
CA PRO A 613 -14.46 -17.97 49.01
C PRO A 613 -15.86 -18.14 49.62
N ASP A 614 -16.50 -17.02 49.99
CA ASP A 614 -17.85 -16.95 50.57
C ASP A 614 -18.99 -16.98 49.52
N SER A 615 -18.67 -17.06 48.22
CA SER A 615 -19.69 -17.12 47.17
C SER A 615 -20.56 -18.38 47.27
N SER A 616 -21.88 -18.16 47.16
CA SER A 616 -22.90 -19.21 47.20
C SER A 616 -22.90 -20.08 45.94
N ASP A 617 -23.44 -21.30 46.04
CA ASP A 617 -23.62 -22.21 44.90
C ASP A 617 -24.42 -21.57 43.75
N ALA A 618 -25.42 -20.75 44.08
CA ALA A 618 -26.21 -20.01 43.10
C ALA A 618 -25.38 -18.98 42.31
N GLN A 619 -24.39 -18.35 42.95
CA GLN A 619 -23.48 -17.41 42.26
C GLN A 619 -22.50 -18.16 41.36
N ILE A 620 -21.98 -19.31 41.80
CA ILE A 620 -21.11 -20.19 40.99
C ILE A 620 -21.87 -20.70 39.77
N ARG A 621 -23.10 -21.19 39.97
CA ARG A 621 -24.01 -21.63 38.91
C ARG A 621 -24.27 -20.52 37.89
N ALA A 622 -24.61 -19.32 38.36
CA ALA A 622 -24.87 -18.18 37.48
C ALA A 622 -23.65 -17.77 36.65
N ALA A 623 -22.43 -17.95 37.18
CA ALA A 623 -21.21 -17.73 36.41
C ALA A 623 -21.09 -18.79 35.29
N LEU A 624 -21.13 -20.07 35.64
CA LEU A 624 -20.92 -21.16 34.68
C LEU A 624 -22.03 -21.28 33.62
N ASP A 625 -23.26 -20.89 33.94
CA ASP A 625 -24.39 -20.94 33.00
C ASP A 625 -24.38 -19.82 31.95
N THR A 626 -23.43 -18.87 32.00
CA THR A 626 -23.42 -17.76 31.03
C THR A 626 -22.30 -17.87 30.00
N PRO A 627 -22.61 -18.23 28.75
CA PRO A 627 -21.64 -18.26 27.66
C PRO A 627 -20.99 -16.89 27.45
N GLY A 628 -19.70 -16.90 27.14
CA GLY A 628 -18.94 -15.75 26.66
C GLY A 628 -18.56 -14.73 27.72
N ARG A 629 -18.91 -14.96 28.99
CA ARG A 629 -18.63 -14.04 30.11
C ARG A 629 -17.24 -14.24 30.70
N LEU A 630 -16.74 -13.17 31.31
CA LEU A 630 -15.51 -13.17 32.10
C LEU A 630 -15.89 -13.13 33.58
N PHE A 631 -15.33 -14.04 34.37
CA PHE A 631 -15.53 -14.04 35.81
C PHE A 631 -14.19 -13.95 36.53
N LEU A 632 -14.15 -13.10 37.55
CA LEU A 632 -12.97 -12.96 38.39
C LEU A 632 -13.16 -13.81 39.64
N GLU A 633 -12.33 -14.82 39.81
CA GLU A 633 -12.24 -15.61 41.02
C GLU A 633 -11.11 -15.04 41.89
N ILE A 634 -11.45 -14.58 43.10
CA ILE A 634 -10.48 -14.02 44.05
C ILE A 634 -10.54 -14.91 45.28
N GLY A 635 -9.49 -15.70 45.53
CA GLY A 635 -9.55 -16.66 46.63
C GLY A 635 -8.44 -17.69 46.64
N ASP A 636 -8.68 -18.75 47.40
CA ASP A 636 -7.75 -19.85 47.60
C ASP A 636 -8.05 -21.02 46.66
N SER A 637 -7.20 -22.06 46.73
CA SER A 637 -7.38 -23.29 45.95
C SER A 637 -8.70 -24.02 46.20
N GLN A 638 -9.44 -23.73 47.28
CA GLN A 638 -10.70 -24.40 47.58
C GLN A 638 -11.84 -23.87 46.71
N LEU A 639 -11.90 -22.56 46.46
CA LEU A 639 -12.88 -21.98 45.52
C LEU A 639 -12.65 -22.49 44.10
N SER A 640 -11.38 -22.58 43.69
CA SER A 640 -11.00 -23.07 42.35
C SER A 640 -11.38 -24.54 42.16
N ALA A 641 -11.20 -25.36 43.20
CA ALA A 641 -11.64 -26.75 43.20
C ALA A 641 -13.17 -26.85 43.11
N ARG A 642 -13.90 -26.05 43.92
CA ARG A 642 -15.37 -25.99 43.87
C ARG A 642 -15.90 -25.62 42.48
N LEU A 643 -15.25 -24.69 41.78
CA LEU A 643 -15.62 -24.29 40.42
C LEU A 643 -15.42 -25.45 39.42
N ARG A 644 -14.25 -26.10 39.44
CA ARG A 644 -13.93 -27.20 38.50
C ARG A 644 -14.71 -28.48 38.77
N GLU A 645 -15.09 -28.72 40.02
CA GLU A 645 -15.91 -29.88 40.43
C GLU A 645 -17.41 -29.60 40.29
N HIS A 646 -17.84 -28.37 40.01
CA HIS A 646 -19.24 -28.02 39.89
C HIS A 646 -19.87 -28.73 38.67
N PRO A 647 -21.10 -29.29 38.77
CA PRO A 647 -21.71 -30.06 37.68
C PRO A 647 -21.92 -29.32 36.35
N GLN A 648 -21.87 -27.99 36.36
CA GLN A 648 -21.98 -27.15 35.16
C GLN A 648 -20.64 -26.75 34.56
N TRP A 649 -19.52 -27.12 35.18
CA TRP A 649 -18.21 -26.93 34.58
C TRP A 649 -18.08 -27.84 33.35
N THR A 650 -17.84 -27.23 32.19
CA THR A 650 -17.68 -27.94 30.91
C THR A 650 -16.26 -27.75 30.36
N PRO A 651 -15.81 -28.59 29.41
CA PRO A 651 -14.56 -28.35 28.68
C PRO A 651 -14.51 -27.01 27.92
N ASP A 652 -15.67 -26.38 27.70
CA ASP A 652 -15.80 -25.06 27.07
C ASP A 652 -15.46 -23.90 28.04
N HIS A 653 -15.20 -24.18 29.32
CA HIS A 653 -14.74 -23.19 30.28
C HIS A 653 -13.22 -23.10 30.30
N ILE A 654 -12.69 -21.88 30.19
CA ILE A 654 -11.25 -21.60 30.24
C ILE A 654 -10.91 -21.09 31.65
N ALA A 655 -10.04 -21.79 32.38
CA ALA A 655 -9.53 -21.36 33.69
C ALA A 655 -8.08 -20.86 33.57
N ILE A 656 -7.85 -19.58 33.84
CA ILE A 656 -6.53 -18.94 33.80
C ILE A 656 -6.12 -18.59 35.24
N THR A 657 -5.03 -19.18 35.72
CA THR A 657 -4.53 -18.91 37.08
C THR A 657 -3.38 -17.91 37.03
N VAL A 658 -3.57 -16.77 37.68
CA VAL A 658 -2.58 -15.69 37.73
C VAL A 658 -1.43 -16.07 38.66
N THR A 659 -0.46 -16.81 38.13
CA THR A 659 0.81 -17.10 38.82
C THR A 659 1.89 -16.08 38.47
N ASP A 660 1.90 -15.65 37.21
CA ASP A 660 2.65 -14.53 36.66
C ASP A 660 1.66 -13.58 35.94
N PRO A 661 1.55 -12.30 36.35
CA PRO A 661 0.67 -11.33 35.71
C PRO A 661 0.89 -11.16 34.19
N LEU A 662 2.14 -11.25 33.71
CA LEU A 662 2.45 -11.09 32.29
C LEU A 662 2.04 -12.32 31.48
N ALA A 663 2.29 -13.52 32.00
CA ALA A 663 1.79 -14.75 31.39
C ALA A 663 0.26 -14.77 31.36
N ALA A 664 -0.41 -14.35 32.44
CA ALA A 664 -1.87 -14.25 32.48
C ALA A 664 -2.43 -13.30 31.41
N LEU A 665 -1.77 -12.16 31.14
CA LEU A 665 -2.14 -11.28 30.03
C LEU A 665 -2.06 -11.99 28.67
N GLY A 666 -0.99 -12.75 28.45
CA GLY A 666 -0.82 -13.58 27.26
C GLY A 666 -1.92 -14.65 27.12
N GLU A 667 -2.24 -15.36 28.21
CA GLU A 667 -3.30 -16.38 28.24
C GLU A 667 -4.70 -15.78 27.99
N LEU A 668 -5.00 -14.62 28.59
CA LEU A 668 -6.28 -13.93 28.38
C LEU A 668 -6.41 -13.44 26.94
N TRP A 669 -5.33 -12.89 26.38
CA TRP A 669 -5.29 -12.50 24.97
C TRP A 669 -5.42 -13.72 24.05
N LEU A 670 -4.75 -14.82 24.36
CA LEU A 670 -4.89 -16.08 23.64
C LEU A 670 -6.34 -16.58 23.68
N ALA A 671 -7.01 -16.49 24.84
CA ALA A 671 -8.41 -16.88 25.03
C ALA A 671 -9.45 -15.98 24.32
N GLY A 672 -9.03 -14.98 23.55
CA GLY A 672 -9.96 -14.14 22.78
C GLY A 672 -10.39 -12.86 23.47
N LEU A 673 -9.87 -12.53 24.65
CA LEU A 673 -10.29 -11.34 25.39
C LEU A 673 -9.58 -10.07 24.88
N PRO A 674 -10.29 -8.93 24.84
CA PRO A 674 -9.68 -7.66 24.47
C PRO A 674 -8.80 -7.16 25.62
N ILE A 675 -7.51 -6.97 25.34
CA ILE A 675 -6.55 -6.40 26.29
C ILE A 675 -6.30 -4.93 25.94
N ASN A 676 -6.45 -4.05 26.93
CA ASN A 676 -6.00 -2.66 26.84
C ASN A 676 -4.50 -2.59 27.10
N TRP A 677 -3.70 -2.87 26.06
CA TRP A 677 -2.24 -2.87 26.16
C TRP A 677 -1.67 -1.51 26.60
N ALA A 678 -2.34 -0.39 26.30
CA ALA A 678 -1.89 0.93 26.76
C ALA A 678 -1.81 1.02 28.29
N ALA A 679 -2.70 0.34 29.01
CA ALA A 679 -2.67 0.28 30.48
C ALA A 679 -1.64 -0.72 31.03
N ALA A 680 -1.11 -1.61 30.18
CA ALA A 680 -0.08 -2.59 30.57
C ALA A 680 1.34 -2.00 30.55
N HIS A 681 1.54 -0.86 29.87
CA HIS A 681 2.84 -0.17 29.78
C HIS A 681 2.89 1.02 30.74
N ALA A 682 3.91 1.05 31.61
CA ALA A 682 4.09 2.12 32.60
C ALA A 682 4.64 3.42 31.99
N GLU A 683 5.43 3.32 30.92
CA GLU A 683 5.96 4.45 30.15
C GLU A 683 5.43 4.39 28.73
N GLN A 684 5.34 5.52 28.04
CA GLN A 684 4.83 5.59 26.67
C GLN A 684 5.80 4.90 25.69
N PRO A 685 5.47 3.71 25.16
CA PRO A 685 6.30 3.01 24.17
C PRO A 685 6.19 3.68 22.79
N ARG A 686 7.10 3.30 21.88
CA ARG A 686 7.11 3.76 20.48
C ARG A 686 6.71 2.66 19.53
N ARG A 687 6.17 3.03 18.38
CA ARG A 687 5.98 2.11 17.26
C ARG A 687 7.30 1.99 16.50
N VAL A 688 7.68 0.76 16.15
CA VAL A 688 8.90 0.48 15.38
C VAL A 688 8.58 -0.34 14.13
N PRO A 689 9.34 -0.19 13.04
CA PRO A 689 9.13 -0.99 11.84
C PRO A 689 9.41 -2.47 12.13
N LEU A 690 8.38 -3.30 11.99
CA LEU A 690 8.48 -4.75 12.09
C LEU A 690 7.95 -5.40 10.81
N PRO A 691 8.37 -6.64 10.49
CA PRO A 691 7.80 -7.40 9.39
C PRO A 691 6.27 -7.39 9.41
N SER A 692 5.69 -7.21 8.22
CA SER A 692 4.26 -7.28 7.96
C SER A 692 3.78 -8.71 7.77
N TYR A 693 2.46 -8.87 7.63
CA TYR A 693 1.79 -10.15 7.45
C TYR A 693 2.38 -11.02 6.31
N PRO A 694 2.68 -12.31 6.55
CA PRO A 694 3.15 -13.26 5.54
C PRO A 694 1.99 -13.84 4.74
N PHE A 695 1.56 -13.13 3.69
CA PHE A 695 0.49 -13.57 2.79
C PHE A 695 0.69 -14.99 2.24
N GLN A 696 -0.32 -15.84 2.42
CA GLN A 696 -0.35 -17.23 1.95
C GLN A 696 -0.88 -17.27 0.51
N ARG A 697 -0.07 -16.72 -0.40
CA ARG A 697 -0.53 -16.41 -1.76
C ARG A 697 -0.83 -17.66 -2.58
N GLN A 698 -1.90 -17.57 -3.35
CA GLN A 698 -2.24 -18.50 -4.43
C GLN A 698 -2.19 -17.78 -5.78
N ARG A 699 -2.00 -18.54 -6.85
CA ARG A 699 -1.93 -17.99 -8.20
C ARG A 699 -3.33 -17.76 -8.78
N TYR A 700 -3.63 -16.52 -9.16
CA TYR A 700 -4.85 -16.13 -9.88
C TYR A 700 -4.50 -15.41 -11.18
N LEU A 701 -4.60 -16.14 -12.29
CA LEU A 701 -4.37 -15.62 -13.64
C LEU A 701 -5.25 -16.35 -14.65
N LEU A 702 -6.03 -15.61 -15.42
CA LEU A 702 -6.61 -16.13 -16.66
C LEU A 702 -5.53 -16.15 -17.73
N GLU A 703 -5.21 -17.34 -18.24
CA GLU A 703 -4.33 -17.44 -19.40
C GLU A 703 -5.02 -16.81 -20.61
N ALA A 704 -4.32 -16.10 -21.47
CA ALA A 704 -4.90 -15.70 -22.75
C ALA A 704 -4.96 -16.95 -23.65
N GLY A 705 -6.15 -17.31 -24.18
CA GLY A 705 -6.24 -18.26 -25.28
C GLY A 705 -5.48 -17.74 -26.51
N PRO A 706 -5.07 -18.60 -27.46
CA PRO A 706 -4.50 -18.12 -28.72
C PRO A 706 -5.50 -17.17 -29.39
N ILE A 707 -5.05 -15.97 -29.75
CA ILE A 707 -5.86 -15.00 -30.49
C ILE A 707 -6.23 -15.63 -31.84
N ALA A 708 -7.39 -16.29 -31.91
CA ALA A 708 -7.94 -16.77 -33.15
C ALA A 708 -8.33 -15.55 -34.00
N GLN A 709 -7.94 -15.55 -35.28
CA GLN A 709 -8.46 -14.58 -36.24
C GLN A 709 -9.99 -14.68 -36.27
N PRO A 710 -10.72 -13.56 -36.38
CA PRO A 710 -12.18 -13.61 -36.43
C PRO A 710 -12.62 -14.38 -37.67
N THR A 711 -13.07 -15.62 -37.47
CA THR A 711 -13.83 -16.37 -38.46
C THR A 711 -15.27 -15.85 -38.45
N ALA A 712 -15.83 -15.64 -39.63
CA ALA A 712 -17.20 -15.18 -39.84
C ALA A 712 -18.22 -16.04 -39.06
N PRO A 713 -19.32 -15.45 -38.56
CA PRO A 713 -20.28 -16.17 -37.74
C PRO A 713 -20.99 -17.24 -38.58
N THR A 714 -20.79 -18.50 -38.24
CA THR A 714 -21.66 -19.60 -38.65
C THR A 714 -22.85 -19.64 -37.69
N ALA A 715 -24.02 -19.33 -38.23
CA ALA A 715 -25.29 -19.68 -37.61
C ALA A 715 -25.40 -21.20 -37.57
N ASP A 716 -25.71 -21.74 -36.38
CA ASP A 716 -26.51 -22.93 -36.11
C ASP A 716 -26.04 -23.57 -34.79
N ALA A 717 -26.73 -23.24 -33.70
CA ALA A 717 -26.82 -24.07 -32.51
C ALA A 717 -28.15 -23.74 -31.81
N GLU A 718 -29.07 -24.69 -31.84
CA GLU A 718 -30.34 -24.65 -31.10
C GLU A 718 -30.07 -24.74 -29.58
N PRO A 719 -30.91 -24.11 -28.73
CA PRO A 719 -30.77 -24.18 -27.29
C PRO A 719 -31.29 -25.52 -26.75
N ASP A 720 -30.40 -26.31 -26.14
CA ASP A 720 -30.79 -27.41 -25.25
C ASP A 720 -31.39 -26.82 -23.96
N THR A 721 -32.72 -26.85 -23.87
CA THR A 721 -33.48 -26.64 -22.63
C THR A 721 -34.17 -27.94 -22.25
N GLU A 722 -33.63 -28.65 -21.25
CA GLU A 722 -34.41 -29.60 -20.44
C GLU A 722 -33.88 -29.56 -18.99
N LEU A 723 -34.52 -28.71 -18.16
CA LEU A 723 -34.39 -28.81 -16.71
C LEU A 723 -35.38 -29.87 -16.23
N ASP A 724 -34.85 -30.96 -15.68
CA ASP A 724 -35.59 -32.10 -15.15
C ASP A 724 -36.61 -31.69 -14.07
N THR A 725 -37.87 -32.06 -14.29
CA THR A 725 -38.99 -31.78 -13.40
C THR A 725 -39.02 -32.77 -12.24
N LYS A 726 -38.49 -32.36 -11.06
CA LYS A 726 -38.92 -32.69 -9.68
C LYS A 726 -37.80 -32.46 -8.65
N LEU A 727 -37.34 -31.22 -8.49
CA LEU A 727 -36.60 -30.84 -7.27
C LEU A 727 -37.61 -30.34 -6.23
N ASP A 728 -37.40 -30.65 -4.96
CA ASP A 728 -38.15 -30.01 -3.88
C ASP A 728 -37.68 -28.54 -3.68
N THR A 729 -38.41 -27.77 -2.87
CA THR A 729 -38.15 -26.34 -2.67
C THR A 729 -36.75 -26.09 -2.10
N GLU A 730 -36.29 -26.94 -1.17
CA GLU A 730 -34.95 -26.83 -0.56
C GLU A 730 -33.84 -27.09 -1.57
N GLN A 731 -33.97 -28.14 -2.38
CA GLN A 731 -33.03 -28.46 -3.44
C GLN A 731 -33.00 -27.39 -4.54
N THR A 732 -34.14 -26.75 -4.82
CA THR A 732 -34.21 -25.64 -5.79
C THR A 732 -33.44 -24.43 -5.27
N VAL A 733 -33.65 -24.03 -4.00
CA VAL A 733 -32.93 -22.91 -3.38
C VAL A 733 -31.43 -23.21 -3.26
N SER A 734 -31.07 -24.40 -2.76
CA SER A 734 -29.67 -24.83 -2.62
C SER A 734 -28.95 -24.85 -3.98
N LYS A 735 -29.60 -25.36 -5.03
CA LYS A 735 -29.04 -25.37 -6.39
C LYS A 735 -28.83 -23.96 -6.94
N LEU A 736 -29.78 -23.05 -6.72
CA LEU A 736 -29.64 -21.66 -7.15
C LEU A 736 -28.53 -20.94 -6.38
N PHE A 737 -28.41 -21.13 -5.06
CA PHE A 737 -27.28 -20.60 -4.28
C PHE A 737 -25.95 -21.11 -4.84
N THR A 738 -25.84 -22.42 -5.04
CA THR A 738 -24.65 -23.08 -5.58
C THR A 738 -24.27 -22.54 -6.96
N GLN A 739 -25.25 -22.40 -7.86
CA GLN A 739 -25.05 -21.89 -9.21
C GLN A 739 -24.66 -20.41 -9.24
N MET A 740 -25.38 -19.58 -8.49
CA MET A 740 -25.19 -18.13 -8.53
C MET A 740 -23.95 -17.67 -7.77
N LEU A 741 -23.55 -18.40 -6.73
CA LEU A 741 -22.34 -18.13 -5.94
C LEU A 741 -21.10 -18.87 -6.46
N GLY A 742 -21.26 -19.77 -7.44
CA GLY A 742 -20.16 -20.55 -8.01
C GLY A 742 -19.54 -21.53 -7.01
N LEU A 743 -20.35 -22.05 -6.07
CA LEU A 743 -19.95 -23.01 -5.05
C LEU A 743 -20.15 -24.44 -5.56
N SER A 744 -19.55 -25.43 -4.89
CA SER A 744 -19.76 -26.85 -5.21
C SER A 744 -20.93 -27.47 -4.46
N ASP A 745 -21.21 -26.95 -3.25
CA ASP A 745 -22.31 -27.33 -2.37
C ASP A 745 -22.53 -26.18 -1.37
N VAL A 746 -23.69 -26.15 -0.70
CA VAL A 746 -24.06 -25.13 0.29
C VAL A 746 -24.77 -25.80 1.47
N ASP A 747 -24.30 -25.57 2.71
CA ASP A 747 -25.01 -26.07 3.89
C ASP A 747 -26.36 -25.34 4.03
N PRO A 748 -27.46 -26.04 4.33
CA PRO A 748 -28.76 -25.41 4.50
C PRO A 748 -28.79 -24.24 5.50
N GLN A 749 -27.86 -24.18 6.44
CA GLN A 749 -27.73 -23.11 7.44
C GLN A 749 -26.83 -21.96 7.01
N ASP A 750 -26.10 -22.08 5.89
CA ASP A 750 -25.16 -21.06 5.46
C ASP A 750 -25.90 -19.81 4.97
N ASN A 751 -25.45 -18.66 5.46
CA ASN A 751 -26.00 -17.36 5.08
C ASN A 751 -25.51 -16.95 3.68
N PHE A 752 -26.45 -16.61 2.79
CA PHE A 752 -26.19 -16.21 1.41
C PHE A 752 -25.12 -15.10 1.26
N PHE A 753 -25.13 -14.10 2.14
CA PHE A 753 -24.19 -12.97 2.08
C PHE A 753 -22.81 -13.33 2.63
N ASP A 754 -22.76 -14.21 3.63
CA ASP A 754 -21.50 -14.73 4.18
C ASP A 754 -20.79 -15.66 3.17
N LEU A 755 -21.57 -16.31 2.31
CA LEU A 755 -21.09 -17.10 1.17
C LEU A 755 -20.66 -16.26 -0.05
N GLY A 756 -20.66 -14.93 0.06
CA GLY A 756 -20.23 -14.01 -0.99
C GLY A 756 -21.35 -13.52 -1.92
N GLY A 757 -22.62 -13.79 -1.58
CA GLY A 757 -23.75 -13.15 -2.25
C GLY A 757 -23.84 -11.66 -1.93
N ASP A 758 -24.30 -10.86 -2.89
CA ASP A 758 -24.53 -9.42 -2.70
C ASP A 758 -25.98 -9.03 -3.05
N SER A 759 -26.32 -7.76 -2.91
CA SER A 759 -27.67 -7.25 -3.22
C SER A 759 -28.10 -7.45 -4.68
N LEU A 760 -27.17 -7.53 -5.62
CA LEU A 760 -27.45 -7.75 -7.04
C LEU A 760 -27.72 -9.24 -7.30
N VAL A 761 -26.87 -10.12 -6.79
CA VAL A 761 -27.07 -11.58 -6.88
C VAL A 761 -28.35 -11.98 -6.14
N ALA A 762 -28.65 -11.35 -5.00
CA ALA A 762 -29.91 -11.52 -4.27
C ALA A 762 -31.14 -11.09 -5.10
N THR A 763 -31.02 -10.01 -5.89
CA THR A 763 -32.12 -9.54 -6.75
C THR A 763 -32.35 -10.51 -7.92
N GLU A 764 -31.28 -11.00 -8.53
CA GLU A 764 -31.38 -11.99 -9.60
C GLU A 764 -31.90 -13.35 -9.08
N LEU A 765 -31.47 -13.76 -7.89
CA LEU A 765 -31.93 -14.98 -7.23
C LEU A 765 -33.42 -14.92 -6.94
N VAL A 766 -33.90 -13.79 -6.40
CA VAL A 766 -35.33 -13.52 -6.23
C VAL A 766 -36.07 -13.64 -7.56
N GLY A 767 -35.55 -13.02 -8.62
CA GLY A 767 -36.15 -13.11 -9.96
C GLY A 767 -36.21 -14.54 -10.53
N GLN A 768 -35.21 -15.37 -10.26
CA GLN A 768 -35.21 -16.79 -10.67
C GLN A 768 -36.15 -17.64 -9.81
N LEU A 769 -36.22 -17.39 -8.49
CA LEU A 769 -37.15 -18.07 -7.60
C LEU A 769 -38.61 -17.77 -7.96
N GLU A 770 -38.95 -16.52 -8.32
CA GLU A 770 -40.29 -16.15 -8.79
C GLU A 770 -40.66 -16.77 -10.15
N GLN A 771 -39.67 -17.13 -10.98
CA GLN A 771 -39.92 -17.86 -12.24
C GLN A 771 -40.15 -19.35 -12.02
N LEU A 772 -39.52 -19.93 -10.99
CA LEU A 772 -39.54 -21.37 -10.73
C LEU A 772 -40.63 -21.79 -9.73
N LEU A 773 -41.03 -20.88 -8.84
CA LEU A 773 -41.98 -21.13 -7.76
C LEU A 773 -43.11 -20.08 -7.79
N PRO A 774 -44.36 -20.44 -7.43
CA PRO A 774 -45.49 -19.51 -7.39
C PRO A 774 -45.43 -18.64 -6.11
N VAL A 775 -44.44 -17.78 -6.01
CA VAL A 775 -44.18 -16.89 -4.86
C VAL A 775 -43.99 -15.45 -5.33
N GLN A 776 -44.16 -14.50 -4.41
CA GLN A 776 -43.75 -13.10 -4.61
C GLN A 776 -42.79 -12.72 -3.50
N LEU A 777 -41.56 -12.41 -3.89
CA LEU A 777 -40.48 -12.12 -2.97
C LEU A 777 -40.01 -10.68 -3.19
N GLU A 778 -39.94 -9.93 -2.09
CA GLU A 778 -39.17 -8.69 -2.10
C GLU A 778 -37.70 -9.02 -1.85
N VAL A 779 -36.77 -8.24 -2.40
CA VAL A 779 -35.33 -8.39 -2.12
C VAL A 779 -35.03 -8.32 -0.62
N ARG A 780 -35.88 -7.63 0.16
CA ARG A 780 -35.80 -7.59 1.62
C ARG A 780 -35.91 -8.98 2.26
N SER A 781 -36.65 -9.92 1.66
CA SER A 781 -36.80 -11.30 2.15
C SER A 781 -35.45 -12.01 2.26
N MET A 782 -34.49 -11.70 1.37
CA MET A 782 -33.13 -12.25 1.45
C MET A 782 -32.37 -11.81 2.70
N TYR A 783 -32.70 -10.65 3.29
CA TYR A 783 -32.09 -10.18 4.55
C TYR A 783 -32.78 -10.74 5.79
N LEU A 784 -34.04 -11.18 5.65
CA LEU A 784 -34.83 -11.73 6.76
C LEU A 784 -34.67 -13.25 6.88
N ALA A 785 -34.42 -13.92 5.75
CA ALA A 785 -34.24 -15.35 5.64
C ALA A 785 -33.01 -15.64 4.73
N PRO A 786 -31.79 -15.33 5.19
CA PRO A 786 -30.59 -15.37 4.35
C PRO A 786 -30.04 -16.77 4.11
N SER A 787 -30.41 -17.79 4.88
CA SER A 787 -29.97 -19.17 4.63
C SER A 787 -30.92 -19.93 3.72
N VAL A 788 -30.42 -21.01 3.08
CA VAL A 788 -31.24 -21.91 2.27
C VAL A 788 -32.45 -22.41 3.08
N ARG A 789 -32.23 -22.85 4.32
CA ARG A 789 -33.27 -23.38 5.20
C ARG A 789 -34.32 -22.35 5.56
N GLU A 790 -33.92 -21.15 5.93
CA GLU A 790 -34.84 -20.06 6.28
C GLU A 790 -35.62 -19.59 5.07
N LEU A 791 -34.96 -19.46 3.91
CA LEU A 791 -35.60 -19.04 2.67
C LEU A 791 -36.60 -20.09 2.19
N THR A 792 -36.24 -21.38 2.24
CA THR A 792 -37.17 -22.48 1.97
C THR A 792 -38.39 -22.44 2.88
N ALA A 793 -38.21 -22.23 4.19
CA ALA A 793 -39.32 -22.13 5.12
C ALA A 793 -40.27 -20.97 4.78
N LEU A 794 -39.72 -19.80 4.42
CA LEU A 794 -40.47 -18.62 3.99
C LEU A 794 -41.25 -18.87 2.69
N LEU A 795 -40.62 -19.53 1.72
CA LEU A 795 -41.23 -19.91 0.45
C LEU A 795 -42.39 -20.91 0.66
N GLU A 796 -42.17 -21.94 1.47
CA GLU A 796 -43.19 -22.96 1.78
C GLU A 796 -44.37 -22.40 2.60
N GLU A 797 -44.14 -21.37 3.42
CA GLU A 797 -45.20 -20.65 4.13
C GLU A 797 -46.04 -19.83 3.14
N GLN A 798 -45.41 -19.05 2.25
CA GLN A 798 -46.13 -18.29 1.21
C GLN A 798 -46.90 -19.20 0.25
N MET A 799 -46.32 -20.32 -0.18
CA MET A 799 -47.00 -21.29 -1.04
C MET A 799 -48.18 -21.99 -0.35
N ARG A 800 -48.18 -22.07 0.99
CA ARG A 800 -49.34 -22.57 1.77
C ARG A 800 -50.46 -21.55 1.91
N ASP A 801 -50.13 -20.26 1.87
CA ASP A 801 -51.09 -19.16 2.03
C ASP A 801 -51.67 -18.65 0.70
N ASP A 802 -51.25 -19.18 -0.45
CA ASP A 802 -51.83 -18.88 -1.76
C ASP A 802 -53.30 -19.37 -1.85
N PRO A 803 -54.28 -18.47 -2.11
CA PRO A 803 -55.69 -18.84 -2.26
C PRO A 803 -55.98 -19.85 -3.39
N ALA A 804 -55.05 -20.09 -4.33
CA ALA A 804 -55.16 -21.14 -5.35
C ALA A 804 -54.97 -22.57 -4.80
N VAL A 805 -54.24 -22.74 -3.69
CA VAL A 805 -53.97 -24.06 -3.06
C VAL A 805 -55.11 -24.50 -2.13
N ARG A 806 -55.96 -23.58 -1.65
CA ARG A 806 -57.16 -23.91 -0.85
C ARG A 806 -58.31 -24.54 -1.63
N ARG A 807 -58.19 -24.72 -2.95
CA ARG A 807 -59.10 -25.50 -3.80
C ARG A 807 -58.32 -26.52 -4.65
N GLY A 808 -57.62 -27.43 -3.99
CA GLY A 808 -56.99 -28.61 -4.59
C GLY A 808 -57.31 -29.84 -3.77
#